data_AF-A0A0G4GVN9-F1
#
_entry.id   AF-A0A0G4GVN9-F1
#
_cell.length_a   1.000
_cell.length_b   1.000
_cell.length_c   1.000
_cell.angle_alpha   90.00
_cell.angle_beta   90.00
_cell.angle_gamma   90.00
#
_symmetry.space_group_name_H-M   'P 1'
#
loop_
_entity.id
_entity.type
_entity.pdbx_description
1 polymer ?
#
loop_
_entity_poly.entity_id
_entity_poly.type
_entity_poly.pdbx_seq_one_letter_code
_entity_poly.pdbx_strand_id
1 'polypeptide(L)'
;SRNKTLAAAGWVSSSVRGIWWKWTGKPEAPTSRLLGILPTFVDDFAILPIGCSAVQLAREIAAKGGYQMKITKPKNGTLRWAGVDFNVSRDSVHIHQTEYLLSLPLPEGMGESEDSSASAPSSTPVPSPDLFPLPPSSRELPSEPPRLLTAQEGKAFRERLGCLSWVARDTRPDLSQGCNQLSRHSSAPTQADAAYLLSLLRYARRTATSRILCISRSDVPPTSSSLSTKSWSDAALGSAGNAHPQSGWLFTLKSAILHWRAFSQKRVARSSTRAELYAAHDLVDFLECLLPVLRCVWKAGVTAKNISELASDKKGFGLAWVLVEFIKKGLCLLPFEILDLSEFSLGAQKMGLFLSSVPTGQGFLETLKCGPHVCKDASLTVLVSFLERLKAEGKAWGLSACVKTLDLSKCDLGKRADVLLPLLPASMERLDLRGNRLRAPTMTMLSSVVGFGRLPALLSLDLSDNPLGPSGLQAFAESLPSSKLTLPLQSLKLARTRAKAEGVGALGEALKAKTLTSLQTLDLGGNEMRAARLKQLVAAVAAGCVPHLRVLTLTHNRLTEGITGQSDYAPVAELLSTSALSELQELDLSRNFVFDQAVGGENGGEVLLASATDLALPGRFPNLERLDLGGVGVQSCISSSQLAAFATALGVEGAPSLQDLTLFPACSEETPNGVVALANALSSGHLSQLARLNLKYMNRIGGEEFACLGGQRFGGGGAALAEGVRGEGLTTLESFRVYIKRETDGGALAQLGLALGVAGCPRLLKLSLTWSESGDEGVAGLAEGLSEGRLTSFQDLYLDMKCGGEGGDGRRALGEALSSGKVPSLRSLNMGMEWNNSLQFFCEGLLRGGGLGPPVEVHIPCFGPPSNALAEIIRTGKLSGLRTLSLSASRNGEEAIGEALTHPEAALKRLENIIITQPQSNNYSDLATFLQGICRGSGCLPALQFLMFLSKLPAGHEGT
;
A
#
# COMPACT_ATOMS: atom_id res chain seq x y z
N SER A 1 0.70 -52.34 -16.76
CA SER A 1 1.59 -51.16 -16.78
C SER A 1 1.36 -50.36 -15.51
N ARG A 2 2.41 -50.08 -14.75
CA ARG A 2 2.42 -49.36 -13.46
C ARG A 2 1.54 -48.10 -13.45
N ASN A 3 1.68 -47.26 -14.48
CA ASN A 3 0.92 -46.00 -14.57
C ASN A 3 -0.58 -46.24 -14.76
N LYS A 4 -0.97 -47.32 -15.46
CA LYS A 4 -2.39 -47.72 -15.60
C LYS A 4 -2.96 -48.17 -14.26
N THR A 5 -2.17 -48.87 -13.44
CA THR A 5 -2.60 -49.27 -12.10
C THR A 5 -2.79 -48.07 -11.18
N LEU A 6 -1.85 -47.11 -11.19
CA LEU A 6 -1.96 -45.89 -10.40
C LEU A 6 -3.22 -45.09 -10.79
N ALA A 7 -3.47 -44.92 -12.09
CA ALA A 7 -4.70 -44.30 -12.59
C ALA A 7 -5.96 -45.06 -12.15
N ALA A 8 -5.97 -46.40 -12.23
CA ALA A 8 -7.07 -47.24 -11.78
C ALA A 8 -7.30 -47.21 -10.25
N ALA A 9 -6.28 -46.85 -9.48
CA ALA A 9 -6.34 -46.61 -8.04
C ALA A 9 -6.66 -45.14 -7.67
N GLY A 10 -7.03 -44.32 -8.66
CA GLY A 10 -7.46 -42.92 -8.46
C GLY A 10 -6.31 -41.93 -8.31
N TRP A 11 -5.09 -42.28 -8.72
CA TRP A 11 -3.95 -41.37 -8.73
C TRP A 11 -3.83 -40.63 -10.06
N VAL A 12 -3.50 -39.34 -10.00
CA VAL A 12 -3.35 -38.46 -11.15
C VAL A 12 -1.89 -38.01 -11.28
N SER A 13 -1.36 -37.99 -12.50
CA SER A 13 0.02 -37.59 -12.76
C SER A 13 0.21 -36.08 -12.55
N SER A 14 1.29 -35.69 -11.88
CA SER A 14 1.69 -34.28 -11.78
C SER A 14 2.54 -33.81 -12.97
N SER A 15 2.81 -32.50 -13.04
CA SER A 15 3.76 -31.90 -14.00
C SER A 15 5.20 -32.38 -13.78
N VAL A 16 5.55 -32.81 -12.57
CA VAL A 16 6.86 -33.37 -12.27
C VAL A 16 6.85 -34.86 -12.59
N ARG A 17 7.74 -35.26 -13.50
CA ARG A 17 7.85 -36.64 -13.96
C ARG A 17 8.07 -37.59 -12.79
N GLY A 18 7.22 -38.60 -12.69
CA GLY A 18 7.31 -39.63 -11.66
C GLY A 18 6.60 -39.30 -10.35
N ILE A 19 5.94 -38.14 -10.21
CA ILE A 19 5.13 -37.78 -9.04
C ILE A 19 3.63 -37.85 -9.39
N TRP A 20 2.86 -38.45 -8.47
CA TRP A 20 1.41 -38.68 -8.59
C TRP A 20 0.65 -38.13 -7.38
N TRP A 21 -0.58 -37.69 -7.57
CA TRP A 21 -1.44 -37.08 -6.55
C TRP A 21 -2.74 -37.86 -6.37
N LYS A 22 -3.26 -37.88 -5.14
CA LYS A 22 -4.54 -38.48 -4.82
C LYS A 22 -5.46 -37.49 -4.13
N TRP A 23 -6.72 -37.48 -4.52
CA TRP A 23 -7.73 -36.52 -4.08
C TRP A 23 -8.99 -37.23 -3.56
N THR A 24 -9.77 -36.60 -2.68
CA THR A 24 -11.03 -37.16 -2.16
C THR A 24 -12.13 -37.28 -3.22
N GLY A 25 -12.10 -36.42 -4.23
CA GLY A 25 -13.00 -36.47 -5.38
C GLY A 25 -12.22 -36.43 -6.69
N LYS A 26 -12.82 -35.87 -7.75
CA LYS A 26 -12.01 -35.43 -8.88
C LYS A 26 -10.91 -34.52 -8.32
N PRO A 27 -9.67 -34.56 -8.87
CA PRO A 27 -8.81 -33.38 -8.74
C PRO A 27 -9.71 -32.17 -8.98
N GLU A 28 -9.49 -31.06 -8.28
CA GLU A 28 -9.97 -29.77 -8.80
C GLU A 28 -11.44 -29.40 -8.50
N ALA A 29 -12.20 -30.30 -7.87
CA ALA A 29 -13.53 -29.97 -7.36
C ALA A 29 -13.45 -29.16 -6.04
N PRO A 30 -14.34 -28.18 -5.79
CA PRO A 30 -14.28 -27.29 -4.62
C PRO A 30 -14.39 -28.00 -3.26
N THR A 31 -14.93 -29.23 -3.23
CA THR A 31 -15.00 -30.09 -2.03
C THR A 31 -13.85 -31.09 -1.94
N SER A 32 -12.96 -31.12 -2.93
CA SER A 32 -11.89 -32.12 -3.06
C SER A 32 -10.64 -31.70 -2.28
N ARG A 33 -10.12 -32.60 -1.46
CA ARG A 33 -8.91 -32.40 -0.65
C ARG A 33 -7.82 -33.36 -1.11
N LEU A 34 -6.58 -32.88 -1.10
CA LEU A 34 -5.41 -33.70 -1.39
C LEU A 34 -5.22 -34.72 -0.25
N LEU A 35 -5.22 -36.00 -0.61
CA LEU A 35 -5.09 -37.14 0.29
C LEU A 35 -3.68 -37.72 0.34
N GLY A 36 -2.88 -37.53 -0.70
CA GLY A 36 -1.50 -38.01 -0.67
C GLY A 36 -0.72 -37.71 -1.94
N ILE A 37 0.60 -37.77 -1.79
CA ILE A 37 1.59 -37.58 -2.85
C ILE A 37 2.40 -38.88 -2.96
N LEU A 38 2.61 -39.34 -4.20
CA LEU A 38 3.31 -40.59 -4.49
C LEU A 38 4.42 -40.35 -5.51
N PRO A 39 5.68 -40.22 -5.06
CA PRO A 39 6.86 -40.35 -5.91
C PRO A 39 7.10 -41.82 -6.30
N THR A 40 7.47 -42.04 -7.56
CA THR A 40 7.84 -43.35 -8.11
C THR A 40 9.31 -43.37 -8.48
N PHE A 41 10.01 -44.44 -8.10
CA PHE A 41 11.41 -44.67 -8.48
C PHE A 41 11.59 -46.13 -8.89
N VAL A 42 11.82 -46.37 -10.19
CA VAL A 42 11.88 -47.74 -10.76
C VAL A 42 10.68 -48.58 -10.30
N ASP A 43 10.88 -49.56 -9.41
CA ASP A 43 9.84 -50.45 -8.89
C ASP A 43 9.32 -50.03 -7.50
N ASP A 44 9.94 -49.03 -6.86
CA ASP A 44 9.60 -48.55 -5.52
C ASP A 44 8.63 -47.36 -5.54
N PHE A 45 7.73 -47.33 -4.55
CA PHE A 45 6.83 -46.19 -4.27
C PHE A 45 7.16 -45.59 -2.91
N ALA A 46 7.29 -44.26 -2.88
CA ALA A 46 7.15 -43.50 -1.64
C ALA A 46 5.73 -42.98 -1.57
N ILE A 47 5.05 -43.13 -0.43
CA ILE A 47 3.69 -42.61 -0.23
C ILE A 47 3.73 -41.64 0.94
N LEU A 48 3.44 -40.38 0.66
CA LEU A 48 3.27 -39.33 1.66
C LEU A 48 1.77 -39.09 1.84
N PRO A 49 1.15 -39.63 2.90
CA PRO A 49 -0.26 -39.44 3.13
C PRO A 49 -0.54 -38.05 3.74
N ILE A 50 -1.68 -37.47 3.40
CA ILE A 50 -2.18 -36.20 3.93
C ILE A 50 -3.55 -36.48 4.55
N GLY A 51 -3.62 -36.48 5.88
CA GLY A 51 -4.87 -36.74 6.62
C GLY A 51 -5.46 -38.15 6.47
N CYS A 52 -4.69 -39.11 5.96
CA CYS A 52 -5.12 -40.50 5.76
C CYS A 52 -4.00 -41.51 6.05
N SER A 53 -4.28 -42.81 5.89
CA SER A 53 -3.31 -43.89 6.15
C SER A 53 -2.50 -44.25 4.90
N ALA A 54 -1.17 -44.14 4.97
CA ALA A 54 -0.28 -44.61 3.91
C ALA A 54 -0.48 -46.09 3.57
N VAL A 55 -0.79 -46.92 4.57
CA VAL A 55 -1.02 -48.36 4.39
C VAL A 55 -2.28 -48.62 3.58
N GLN A 56 -3.34 -47.84 3.81
CA GLN A 56 -4.57 -47.95 3.04
C GLN A 56 -4.32 -47.58 1.58
N LEU A 57 -3.64 -46.46 1.34
CA LEU A 57 -3.27 -46.01 0.00
C LEU A 57 -2.42 -47.06 -0.75
N ALA A 58 -1.46 -47.70 -0.08
CA ALA A 58 -0.65 -48.77 -0.65
C ALA A 58 -1.49 -50.01 -1.00
N ARG A 59 -2.41 -50.42 -0.11
CA ARG A 59 -3.29 -51.58 -0.34
C ARG A 59 -4.21 -51.37 -1.54
N GLU A 60 -4.72 -50.15 -1.73
CA GLU A 60 -5.56 -49.82 -2.89
C GLU A 60 -4.79 -49.96 -4.21
N ILE A 61 -3.52 -49.55 -4.24
CA ILE A 61 -2.64 -49.73 -5.41
C ILE A 61 -2.36 -51.21 -5.65
N ALA A 62 -2.02 -51.96 -4.60
CA ALA A 62 -1.76 -53.39 -4.66
C ALA A 62 -2.97 -54.17 -5.19
N ALA A 63 -4.17 -53.87 -4.68
CA ALA A 63 -5.43 -54.49 -5.08
C ALA A 63 -5.77 -54.25 -6.56
N LYS A 64 -5.56 -53.03 -7.06
CA LYS A 64 -5.78 -52.70 -8.48
C LYS A 64 -4.71 -53.27 -9.40
N GLY A 65 -3.52 -53.52 -8.87
CA GLY A 65 -2.37 -54.03 -9.61
C GLY A 65 -2.28 -55.53 -9.72
N GLY A 66 -2.93 -56.26 -8.81
CA GLY A 66 -2.80 -57.72 -8.71
C GLY A 66 -1.42 -58.16 -8.20
N TYR A 67 -0.71 -57.32 -7.45
CA TYR A 67 0.63 -57.62 -6.92
C TYR A 67 0.70 -57.40 -5.40
N GLN A 68 1.50 -58.21 -4.72
CA GLN A 68 1.80 -58.02 -3.30
C GLN A 68 2.88 -56.94 -3.13
N MET A 69 2.64 -56.00 -2.21
CA MET A 69 3.57 -54.91 -1.91
C MET A 69 4.17 -55.08 -0.50
N LYS A 70 5.50 -55.07 -0.40
CA LYS A 70 6.18 -54.98 0.89
C LYS A 70 6.13 -53.53 1.38
N ILE A 71 5.45 -53.30 2.51
CA ILE A 71 5.34 -51.96 3.09
C ILE A 71 6.42 -51.79 4.16
N THR A 72 7.39 -50.93 3.89
CA THR A 72 8.41 -50.52 4.87
C THR A 72 7.91 -49.27 5.60
N LYS A 73 7.75 -49.36 6.93
CA LYS A 73 7.39 -48.22 7.78
C LYS A 73 8.65 -47.59 8.39
N PRO A 74 8.64 -46.28 8.69
CA PRO A 74 9.71 -45.67 9.48
C PRO A 74 9.84 -46.38 10.83
N LYS A 75 11.07 -46.66 11.26
CA LYS A 75 11.38 -47.20 12.60
C LYS A 75 12.14 -46.12 13.37
N ASN A 76 11.63 -45.69 14.52
CA ASN A 76 12.25 -44.66 15.36
C ASN A 76 12.63 -43.38 14.57
N GLY A 77 11.76 -42.92 13.67
CA GLY A 77 12.00 -41.73 12.84
C GLY A 77 12.96 -41.94 11.66
N THR A 78 13.54 -43.14 11.49
CA THR A 78 14.43 -43.46 10.37
C THR A 78 13.68 -44.16 9.24
N LEU A 79 13.88 -43.71 8.01
CA LEU A 79 13.31 -44.26 6.79
C LEU A 79 14.41 -44.37 5.72
N ARG A 80 14.54 -45.54 5.07
CA ARG A 80 15.40 -45.71 3.89
C ARG A 80 14.53 -45.83 2.64
N TRP A 81 14.79 -45.00 1.63
CA TRP A 81 14.10 -45.04 0.33
C TRP A 81 15.09 -44.82 -0.81
N ALA A 82 15.02 -45.67 -1.84
CA ALA A 82 15.93 -45.64 -2.99
C ALA A 82 17.42 -45.55 -2.60
N GLY A 83 17.81 -46.18 -1.49
CA GLY A 83 19.19 -46.17 -0.97
C GLY A 83 19.62 -44.88 -0.25
N VAL A 84 18.70 -43.96 0.02
CA VAL A 84 18.92 -42.74 0.83
C VAL A 84 18.26 -42.89 2.19
N ASP A 85 18.99 -42.50 3.24
CA ASP A 85 18.50 -42.50 4.62
C ASP A 85 17.94 -41.14 5.01
N PHE A 86 16.74 -41.17 5.58
CA PHE A 86 16.00 -40.03 6.11
C PHE A 86 15.82 -40.23 7.62
N ASN A 87 16.49 -39.41 8.42
CA ASN A 87 16.31 -39.39 9.87
C ASN A 87 15.42 -38.20 10.22
N VAL A 88 14.15 -38.49 10.50
CA VAL A 88 13.10 -37.52 10.81
C VAL A 88 12.95 -37.38 12.32
N SER A 89 13.10 -36.15 12.80
CA SER A 89 12.84 -35.75 14.19
C SER A 89 11.68 -34.76 14.25
N ARG A 90 11.32 -34.28 15.45
CA ARG A 90 10.25 -33.28 15.64
C ARG A 90 10.55 -31.96 14.92
N ASP A 91 11.82 -31.57 14.87
CA ASP A 91 12.24 -30.23 14.45
C ASP A 91 13.24 -30.22 13.28
N SER A 92 13.64 -31.39 12.77
CA SER A 92 14.53 -31.47 11.61
C SER A 92 14.42 -32.79 10.86
N VAL A 93 14.75 -32.74 9.57
CA VAL A 93 14.95 -33.92 8.71
C VAL A 93 16.41 -33.94 8.24
N HIS A 94 17.12 -35.02 8.56
CA HIS A 94 18.48 -35.25 8.08
C HIS A 94 18.46 -36.26 6.94
N ILE A 95 19.10 -35.92 5.81
CA ILE A 95 19.12 -36.73 4.59
C ILE A 95 20.58 -37.08 4.27
N HIS A 96 20.92 -38.37 4.26
CA HIS A 96 22.31 -38.82 4.07
C HIS A 96 22.40 -40.21 3.44
N GLN A 97 23.62 -40.55 3.01
CA GLN A 97 23.99 -41.87 2.48
C GLN A 97 25.30 -42.34 3.13
N THR A 98 25.41 -42.17 4.45
CA THR A 98 26.67 -42.34 5.19
C THR A 98 27.29 -43.72 4.99
N GLU A 99 26.49 -44.79 5.11
CA GLU A 99 26.95 -46.18 4.93
C GLU A 99 27.51 -46.40 3.51
N TYR A 100 26.83 -45.87 2.50
CA TYR A 100 27.29 -45.98 1.11
C TYR A 100 28.55 -45.16 0.83
N LEU A 101 28.64 -43.95 1.40
CA LEU A 101 29.82 -43.10 1.28
C LEU A 101 31.05 -43.81 1.86
N LEU A 102 30.92 -44.48 3.01
CA LEU A 102 31.99 -45.27 3.63
C LEU A 102 32.33 -46.54 2.81
N SER A 103 31.35 -47.12 2.11
CA SER A 103 31.57 -48.28 1.23
C SER A 103 32.11 -47.93 -0.16
N LEU A 104 32.41 -46.66 -0.45
CA LEU A 104 32.91 -46.25 -1.77
C LEU A 104 34.24 -46.98 -2.10
N PRO A 105 34.36 -47.55 -3.32
CA PRO A 105 35.48 -48.40 -3.70
C PRO A 105 36.78 -47.59 -3.85
N LEU A 106 37.79 -47.95 -3.06
CA LEU A 106 39.17 -47.49 -3.18
C LEU A 106 40.01 -48.55 -3.93
N PRO A 107 41.14 -48.18 -4.58
CA PRO A 107 42.06 -49.15 -5.16
C PRO A 107 42.57 -50.18 -4.13
N GLU A 108 42.68 -51.45 -4.52
CA GLU A 108 43.30 -52.51 -3.70
C GLU A 108 44.73 -52.12 -3.30
N GLY A 109 45.07 -52.26 -2.02
CA GLY A 109 46.37 -51.84 -1.45
C GLY A 109 46.48 -50.36 -1.04
N MET A 110 45.43 -49.55 -1.22
CA MET A 110 45.33 -48.16 -0.72
C MET A 110 44.12 -47.95 0.21
N GLY A 111 43.69 -49.00 0.91
CA GLY A 111 42.84 -48.87 2.10
C GLY A 111 43.62 -48.17 3.21
N GLU A 112 42.94 -47.38 4.03
CA GLU A 112 43.49 -46.55 5.11
C GLU A 112 44.71 -47.21 5.77
N SER A 113 45.89 -46.62 5.59
CA SER A 113 47.11 -47.05 6.29
C SER A 113 46.88 -46.88 7.78
N GLU A 114 46.85 -48.00 8.51
CA GLU A 114 47.00 -48.03 9.97
C GLU A 114 48.42 -47.59 10.35
N ASP A 115 48.75 -46.31 10.21
CA ASP A 115 50.02 -45.79 10.71
C ASP A 115 49.83 -45.21 12.11
N SER A 116 49.74 -46.15 13.05
CA SER A 116 50.22 -45.97 14.41
C SER A 116 51.73 -46.22 14.44
N SER A 117 52.56 -45.29 13.96
CA SER A 117 53.94 -45.12 14.46
C SER A 117 54.65 -43.95 13.78
N ALA A 118 55.41 -43.23 14.60
CA ALA A 118 56.19 -42.06 14.22
C ALA A 118 57.32 -42.39 13.23
N SER A 119 57.51 -41.55 12.20
CA SER A 119 58.82 -40.99 11.83
C SER A 119 58.80 -40.08 10.58
N ALA A 120 59.53 -38.97 10.70
CA ALA A 120 60.01 -38.01 9.68
C ALA A 120 59.02 -37.04 8.99
N PRO A 121 59.28 -35.71 9.02
CA PRO A 121 58.45 -34.71 8.36
C PRO A 121 58.83 -34.57 6.88
N SER A 122 57.91 -34.83 5.96
CA SER A 122 58.02 -34.34 4.59
C SER A 122 57.32 -32.98 4.47
N SER A 123 58.00 -32.02 3.82
CA SER A 123 57.68 -30.60 3.79
C SER A 123 56.58 -30.22 2.80
N THR A 124 55.50 -31.00 2.72
CA THR A 124 54.28 -30.61 2.01
C THR A 124 53.16 -30.41 3.03
N PRO A 125 52.55 -29.21 3.12
CA PRO A 125 51.48 -28.96 4.07
C PRO A 125 50.31 -29.90 3.74
N VAL A 126 49.98 -30.78 4.68
CA VAL A 126 48.73 -31.55 4.64
C VAL A 126 47.59 -30.52 4.59
N PRO A 127 46.74 -30.51 3.55
CA PRO A 127 45.63 -29.57 3.50
C PRO A 127 44.75 -29.79 4.73
N SER A 128 44.30 -28.71 5.34
CA SER A 128 43.32 -28.71 6.42
C SER A 128 42.21 -29.74 6.15
N PRO A 129 41.76 -30.53 7.14
CA PRO A 129 40.88 -31.68 6.94
C PRO A 129 39.53 -31.36 6.26
N ASP A 130 39.14 -30.08 6.20
CA ASP A 130 37.89 -29.57 5.63
C ASP A 130 38.00 -28.96 4.22
N LEU A 131 39.18 -28.95 3.59
CA LEU A 131 39.36 -28.35 2.27
C LEU A 131 38.73 -29.19 1.16
N PHE A 132 37.76 -28.61 0.46
CA PHE A 132 37.14 -29.16 -0.74
C PHE A 132 38.21 -29.38 -1.83
N PRO A 133 38.30 -30.58 -2.45
CA PRO A 133 39.25 -30.82 -3.53
C PRO A 133 38.90 -29.94 -4.73
N LEU A 134 39.69 -28.90 -4.97
CA LEU A 134 39.49 -28.06 -6.14
C LEU A 134 39.87 -28.86 -7.39
N PRO A 135 39.11 -28.70 -8.48
CA PRO A 135 39.50 -29.28 -9.74
C PRO A 135 40.83 -28.70 -10.24
N PRO A 136 41.62 -29.48 -10.99
CA PRO A 136 42.81 -28.97 -11.65
C PRO A 136 42.48 -27.73 -12.48
N SER A 137 43.29 -26.68 -12.36
CA SER A 137 43.10 -25.43 -13.12
C SER A 137 43.18 -25.73 -14.62
N SER A 138 42.10 -25.46 -15.34
CA SER A 138 42.06 -25.57 -16.81
C SER A 138 42.89 -24.50 -17.54
N ARG A 139 43.54 -23.59 -16.79
CA ARG A 139 44.44 -22.55 -17.33
C ARG A 139 45.92 -22.96 -17.36
N GLU A 140 46.28 -24.08 -16.73
CA GLU A 140 47.64 -24.62 -16.79
C GLU A 140 47.72 -25.64 -17.93
N LEU A 141 48.41 -25.30 -19.02
CA LEU A 141 48.76 -26.27 -20.04
C LEU A 141 49.79 -27.24 -19.45
N PRO A 142 49.49 -28.56 -19.38
CA PRO A 142 50.50 -29.52 -18.97
C PRO A 142 51.65 -29.49 -19.98
N SER A 143 52.89 -29.49 -19.48
CA SER A 143 54.12 -29.47 -20.28
C SER A 143 54.32 -30.74 -21.13
N GLU A 144 53.58 -31.82 -20.83
CA GLU A 144 53.59 -33.09 -21.53
C GLU A 144 52.15 -33.60 -21.79
N PRO A 145 51.89 -34.35 -22.87
CA PRO A 145 50.56 -34.90 -23.14
C PRO A 145 50.14 -35.85 -22.00
N PRO A 146 48.96 -35.65 -21.40
CA PRO A 146 48.54 -36.44 -20.25
C PRO A 146 48.35 -37.92 -20.63
N ARG A 147 48.98 -38.82 -19.86
CA ARG A 147 48.89 -40.27 -20.07
C ARG A 147 47.43 -40.73 -19.94
N LEU A 148 46.91 -41.32 -21.01
CA LEU A 148 45.60 -41.97 -21.03
C LEU A 148 45.61 -43.27 -20.21
N LEU A 149 44.50 -43.56 -19.55
CA LEU A 149 44.29 -44.81 -18.83
C LEU A 149 44.11 -45.97 -19.81
N THR A 150 44.55 -47.17 -19.41
CA THR A 150 44.26 -48.42 -20.14
C THR A 150 42.77 -48.74 -20.14
N ALA A 151 42.32 -49.67 -20.99
CA ALA A 151 40.91 -50.05 -21.05
C ALA A 151 40.34 -50.54 -19.70
N GLN A 152 41.16 -51.28 -18.93
CA GLN A 152 40.79 -51.80 -17.61
C GLN A 152 40.72 -50.69 -16.55
N GLU A 153 41.72 -49.79 -16.53
CA GLU A 153 41.72 -48.62 -15.64
C GLU A 153 40.59 -47.65 -15.97
N GLY A 154 40.29 -47.44 -17.25
CA GLY A 154 39.17 -46.63 -17.73
C GLY A 154 37.81 -47.22 -17.35
N LYS A 155 37.67 -48.55 -17.33
CA LYS A 155 36.48 -49.23 -16.80
C LYS A 155 36.33 -48.96 -15.29
N ALA A 156 37.38 -49.17 -14.51
CA ALA A 156 37.37 -48.92 -13.07
C ALA A 156 37.12 -47.44 -12.73
N PHE A 157 37.65 -46.51 -13.54
CA PHE A 157 37.38 -45.08 -13.44
C PHE A 157 35.90 -44.77 -13.60
N ARG A 158 35.25 -45.30 -14.66
CA ARG A 158 33.82 -45.07 -14.91
C ARG A 158 32.94 -45.69 -13.83
N GLU A 159 33.29 -46.87 -13.32
CA GLU A 159 32.56 -47.52 -12.22
C GLU A 159 32.62 -46.65 -10.95
N ARG A 160 33.81 -46.21 -10.54
CA ARG A 160 34.01 -45.32 -9.38
C ARG A 160 33.32 -43.97 -9.54
N LEU A 161 33.44 -43.37 -10.72
CA LEU A 161 32.77 -42.10 -11.04
C LEU A 161 31.25 -42.26 -10.99
N GLY A 162 30.72 -43.40 -11.44
CA GLY A 162 29.31 -43.75 -11.34
C GLY A 162 28.83 -43.82 -9.89
N CYS A 163 29.58 -44.50 -9.02
CA CYS A 163 29.30 -44.56 -7.57
C CYS A 163 29.27 -43.16 -6.94
N LEU A 164 30.27 -42.33 -7.24
CA LEU A 164 30.37 -40.97 -6.70
C LEU A 164 29.29 -40.03 -7.25
N SER A 165 28.93 -40.18 -8.53
CA SER A 165 27.89 -39.36 -9.17
C SER A 165 26.51 -39.58 -8.56
N TRP A 166 26.24 -40.78 -8.04
CA TRP A 166 24.98 -41.08 -7.38
C TRP A 166 24.79 -40.28 -6.10
N VAL A 167 25.77 -40.30 -5.19
CA VAL A 167 25.73 -39.48 -3.96
C VAL A 167 25.76 -37.99 -4.26
N ALA A 168 26.50 -37.57 -5.29
CA ALA A 168 26.56 -36.17 -5.69
C ALA A 168 25.20 -35.64 -6.15
N ARG A 169 24.38 -36.49 -6.77
CA ARG A 169 23.02 -36.13 -7.22
C ARG A 169 22.02 -36.07 -6.07
N ASP A 170 22.12 -37.00 -5.11
CA ASP A 170 21.02 -37.26 -4.16
C ASP A 170 21.28 -36.69 -2.76
N THR A 171 22.52 -36.61 -2.27
CA THR A 171 22.83 -36.13 -0.90
C THR A 171 24.05 -35.23 -0.73
N ARG A 172 24.92 -35.11 -1.74
CA ARG A 172 26.22 -34.41 -1.63
C ARG A 172 26.38 -33.32 -2.70
N PRO A 173 25.73 -32.15 -2.53
CA PRO A 173 25.82 -31.04 -3.49
C PRO A 173 27.25 -30.58 -3.77
N ASP A 174 28.11 -30.63 -2.76
CA ASP A 174 29.51 -30.26 -2.85
C ASP A 174 30.27 -31.10 -3.90
N LEU A 175 29.94 -32.39 -4.06
CA LEU A 175 30.62 -33.27 -5.02
C LEU A 175 30.16 -33.07 -6.48
N SER A 176 29.07 -32.34 -6.71
CA SER A 176 28.39 -32.27 -8.02
C SER A 176 29.28 -31.69 -9.12
N GLN A 177 30.04 -30.64 -8.81
CA GLN A 177 30.94 -30.00 -9.77
C GLN A 177 32.08 -30.93 -10.20
N GLY A 178 32.72 -31.60 -9.22
CA GLY A 178 33.82 -32.53 -9.48
C GLY A 178 33.40 -33.72 -10.34
N CYS A 179 32.25 -34.33 -10.02
CA CYS A 179 31.67 -35.41 -10.83
C CYS A 179 31.37 -34.97 -12.27
N ASN A 180 30.76 -33.80 -12.44
CA ASN A 180 30.41 -33.26 -13.76
C ASN A 180 31.63 -32.87 -14.61
N GLN A 181 32.76 -32.54 -13.98
CA GLN A 181 34.01 -32.34 -14.70
C GLN A 181 34.61 -33.66 -15.17
N LEU A 182 34.75 -34.63 -14.27
CA LEU A 182 35.31 -35.95 -14.57
C LEU A 182 34.46 -36.72 -15.59
N SER A 183 33.14 -36.51 -15.63
CA SER A 183 32.26 -37.15 -16.61
C SER A 183 32.60 -36.77 -18.06
N ARG A 184 33.25 -35.62 -18.29
CA ARG A 184 33.68 -35.19 -19.64
C ARG A 184 34.80 -36.07 -20.18
N HIS A 185 35.65 -36.58 -19.30
CA HIS A 185 36.79 -37.42 -19.67
C HIS A 185 36.42 -38.91 -19.58
N SER A 186 35.15 -39.27 -19.39
CA SER A 186 34.72 -40.67 -19.21
C SER A 186 35.02 -41.59 -20.41
N SER A 187 35.07 -41.03 -21.62
CA SER A 187 35.43 -41.74 -22.85
C SER A 187 36.94 -41.96 -22.99
N ALA A 188 37.76 -41.00 -22.55
CA ALA A 188 39.21 -41.03 -22.64
C ALA A 188 39.86 -40.42 -21.36
N PRO A 189 39.77 -41.12 -20.20
CA PRO A 189 40.23 -40.58 -18.93
C PRO A 189 41.75 -40.61 -18.84
N THR A 190 42.33 -39.59 -18.19
CA THR A 190 43.77 -39.46 -17.97
C THR A 190 44.18 -39.90 -16.55
N GLN A 191 45.47 -40.08 -16.33
CA GLN A 191 45.99 -40.37 -14.99
C GLN A 191 45.73 -39.24 -13.99
N ALA A 192 45.72 -37.98 -14.44
CA ALA A 192 45.33 -36.83 -13.63
C ALA A 192 43.85 -36.88 -13.22
N ASP A 193 42.96 -37.32 -14.12
CA ASP A 193 41.54 -37.52 -13.81
C ASP A 193 41.35 -38.61 -12.77
N ALA A 194 42.09 -39.72 -12.88
CA ALA A 194 42.06 -40.79 -11.89
C ALA A 194 42.52 -40.31 -10.50
N ALA A 195 43.57 -39.48 -10.44
CA ALA A 195 44.06 -38.88 -9.19
C ALA A 195 43.04 -37.90 -8.58
N TYR A 196 42.37 -37.09 -9.40
CA TYR A 196 41.32 -36.19 -8.95
C TYR A 196 40.09 -36.96 -8.44
N LEU A 197 39.65 -38.00 -9.18
CA LEU A 197 38.57 -38.89 -8.74
C LEU A 197 38.90 -39.57 -7.41
N LEU A 198 40.13 -40.05 -7.23
CA LEU A 198 40.58 -40.66 -5.98
C LEU A 198 40.55 -39.66 -4.81
N SER A 199 40.94 -38.42 -5.07
CA SER A 199 40.88 -37.33 -4.06
C SER A 199 39.43 -37.02 -3.66
N LEU A 200 38.51 -36.98 -4.62
CA LEU A 200 37.08 -36.81 -4.36
C LEU A 200 36.48 -37.99 -3.59
N LEU A 201 36.86 -39.24 -3.90
CA LEU A 201 36.41 -40.44 -3.17
C LEU A 201 36.90 -40.42 -1.72
N ARG A 202 38.17 -40.05 -1.48
CA ARG A 202 38.73 -39.91 -0.12
C ARG A 202 38.03 -38.79 0.65
N TYR A 203 37.81 -37.63 0.02
CA TYR A 203 37.06 -36.53 0.61
C TYR A 203 35.62 -36.94 0.94
N ALA A 204 34.92 -37.63 0.02
CA ALA A 204 33.56 -38.11 0.22
C ALA A 204 33.45 -39.06 1.42
N ARG A 205 34.39 -40.01 1.56
CA ARG A 205 34.49 -40.93 2.73
C ARG A 205 34.78 -40.18 4.02
N ARG A 206 35.76 -39.27 4.02
CA ARG A 206 36.17 -38.51 5.20
C ARG A 206 35.05 -37.62 5.74
N THR A 207 34.28 -36.99 4.86
CA THR A 207 33.18 -36.09 5.25
C THR A 207 31.81 -36.77 5.24
N ALA A 208 31.76 -38.11 5.34
CA ALA A 208 30.52 -38.86 5.23
C ALA A 208 29.49 -38.47 6.31
N THR A 209 29.96 -38.11 7.51
CA THR A 209 29.12 -37.73 8.66
C THR A 209 29.00 -36.22 8.88
N SER A 210 29.96 -35.42 8.41
CA SER A 210 29.99 -33.96 8.64
C SER A 210 29.23 -33.15 7.59
N ARG A 211 28.96 -33.71 6.41
CA ARG A 211 28.26 -33.05 5.29
C ARG A 211 26.89 -33.68 5.02
N ILE A 212 26.05 -33.69 6.05
CA ILE A 212 24.67 -34.19 5.99
C ILE A 212 23.72 -33.04 5.67
N LEU A 213 22.76 -33.26 4.77
CA LEU A 213 21.71 -32.28 4.49
C LEU A 213 20.72 -32.25 5.65
N CYS A 214 20.46 -31.05 6.17
CA CYS A 214 19.49 -30.84 7.25
C CYS A 214 18.43 -29.83 6.80
N ILE A 215 17.17 -30.18 6.96
CA ILE A 215 16.03 -29.28 6.81
C ILE A 215 15.48 -29.03 8.21
N SER A 216 15.71 -27.83 8.75
CA SER A 216 15.17 -27.44 10.05
C SER A 216 13.73 -26.95 9.94
N ARG A 217 12.94 -27.17 10.98
CA ARG A 217 11.59 -26.60 11.09
C ARG A 217 11.59 -25.08 11.06
N SER A 218 12.66 -24.42 11.53
CA SER A 218 12.81 -22.96 11.43
C SER A 218 12.97 -22.47 9.98
N ASP A 219 13.49 -23.32 9.10
CA ASP A 219 13.63 -23.04 7.66
C ASP A 219 12.29 -23.13 6.93
N VAL A 220 11.34 -23.87 7.49
CA VAL A 220 10.02 -24.10 6.90
C VAL A 220 9.04 -23.06 7.45
N PRO A 221 8.51 -22.14 6.62
CA PRO A 221 7.52 -21.18 7.09
C PRO A 221 6.25 -21.88 7.59
N PRO A 222 5.41 -21.21 8.40
CA PRO A 222 4.04 -21.66 8.61
C PRO A 222 3.27 -21.69 7.28
N THR A 223 2.37 -22.66 7.10
CA THR A 223 1.49 -22.75 5.92
C THR A 223 0.53 -21.57 5.77
N SER A 224 0.39 -20.73 6.81
CA SER A 224 -0.33 -19.44 6.81
C SER A 224 0.48 -18.28 6.23
N SER A 225 1.77 -18.47 5.94
CA SER A 225 2.66 -17.43 5.43
C SER A 225 3.14 -17.74 4.02
N SER A 226 3.50 -16.69 3.28
CA SER A 226 3.98 -16.82 1.90
C SER A 226 5.23 -17.69 1.82
N LEU A 227 5.27 -18.60 0.84
CA LEU A 227 6.44 -19.43 0.56
C LEU A 227 7.52 -18.57 -0.09
N SER A 228 8.53 -18.18 0.68
CA SER A 228 9.70 -17.48 0.15
C SER A 228 10.81 -18.48 -0.18
N THR A 229 11.10 -18.66 -1.47
CA THR A 229 12.19 -19.51 -1.96
C THR A 229 13.30 -18.65 -2.55
N LYS A 230 14.54 -19.16 -2.51
CA LYS A 230 15.69 -18.52 -3.15
C LYS A 230 16.38 -19.52 -4.08
N SER A 231 16.75 -19.05 -5.25
CA SER A 231 17.51 -19.85 -6.21
C SER A 231 18.68 -19.05 -6.78
N TRP A 232 19.78 -19.74 -7.01
CA TRP A 232 20.99 -19.20 -7.63
C TRP A 232 21.34 -20.07 -8.82
N SER A 233 21.84 -19.44 -9.88
CA SER A 233 22.40 -20.10 -11.04
C SER A 233 23.73 -19.45 -11.38
N ASP A 234 24.68 -20.25 -11.84
CA ASP A 234 25.96 -19.78 -12.32
C ASP A 234 26.43 -20.63 -13.51
N ALA A 235 27.35 -20.12 -14.32
CA ALA A 235 27.97 -20.89 -15.38
C ALA A 235 29.43 -20.51 -15.65
N ALA A 236 30.27 -21.54 -15.81
CA ALA A 236 31.60 -21.39 -16.37
C ALA A 236 31.56 -21.55 -17.90
N LEU A 237 32.27 -20.68 -18.62
CA LEU A 237 32.41 -20.78 -20.08
C LEU A 237 33.12 -22.09 -20.47
N GLY A 238 32.80 -22.62 -21.65
CA GLY A 238 33.49 -23.79 -22.21
C GLY A 238 35.00 -23.58 -22.34
N SER A 239 35.76 -24.66 -22.27
CA SER A 239 37.23 -24.66 -22.38
C SER A 239 37.69 -25.11 -23.78
N ALA A 240 38.97 -24.90 -24.09
CA ALA A 240 39.60 -25.52 -25.27
C ALA A 240 39.49 -27.05 -25.13
N GLY A 241 38.62 -27.67 -25.94
CA GLY A 241 38.28 -29.10 -25.86
C GLY A 241 36.80 -29.40 -25.58
N ASN A 242 36.03 -28.46 -24.99
CA ASN A 242 34.58 -28.57 -24.86
C ASN A 242 33.91 -27.19 -24.93
N ALA A 243 33.28 -26.90 -26.07
CA ALA A 243 32.62 -25.62 -26.34
C ALA A 243 31.35 -25.39 -25.50
N HIS A 244 30.82 -26.43 -24.85
CA HIS A 244 29.60 -26.33 -24.05
C HIS A 244 29.89 -25.78 -22.64
N PRO A 245 29.27 -24.66 -22.25
CA PRO A 245 29.40 -24.11 -20.91
C PRO A 245 28.86 -25.05 -19.84
N GLN A 246 29.24 -24.76 -18.60
CA GLN A 246 29.00 -25.61 -17.45
C GLN A 246 28.17 -24.86 -16.45
N SER A 247 26.93 -25.30 -16.26
CA SER A 247 25.99 -24.65 -15.38
C SER A 247 25.87 -25.34 -14.05
N GLY A 248 25.71 -24.54 -13.01
CA GLY A 248 25.28 -24.95 -11.69
C GLY A 248 24.01 -24.20 -11.31
N TRP A 249 23.13 -24.84 -10.56
CA TRP A 249 22.10 -24.11 -9.81
C TRP A 249 21.87 -24.72 -8.44
N LEU A 250 21.32 -23.91 -7.56
CA LEU A 250 20.92 -24.24 -6.20
C LEU A 250 19.54 -23.66 -5.92
N PHE A 251 18.66 -24.45 -5.31
CA PHE A 251 17.32 -24.07 -4.89
C PHE A 251 17.15 -24.34 -3.40
N THR A 252 16.72 -23.33 -2.66
CA THR A 252 16.61 -23.36 -1.20
C THR A 252 15.29 -22.80 -0.68
N LEU A 253 14.95 -23.25 0.52
CA LEU A 253 13.94 -22.66 1.39
C LEU A 253 14.65 -22.13 2.63
N LYS A 254 14.78 -20.79 2.74
CA LYS A 254 15.70 -20.14 3.72
C LYS A 254 17.11 -20.75 3.63
N SER A 255 17.58 -21.43 4.68
CA SER A 255 18.89 -22.10 4.72
C SER A 255 18.85 -23.53 4.17
N ALA A 256 17.67 -24.13 4.04
CA ALA A 256 17.52 -25.53 3.66
C ALA A 256 17.69 -25.72 2.15
N ILE A 257 18.66 -26.54 1.76
CA ILE A 257 18.88 -26.93 0.37
C ILE A 257 17.84 -27.97 -0.04
N LEU A 258 17.06 -27.66 -1.08
CA LEU A 258 16.00 -28.51 -1.58
C LEU A 258 16.37 -29.20 -2.90
N HIS A 259 17.14 -28.54 -3.76
CA HIS A 259 17.59 -29.12 -5.02
C HIS A 259 18.85 -28.41 -5.52
N TRP A 260 19.73 -29.15 -6.21
CA TRP A 260 20.92 -28.63 -6.85
C TRP A 260 21.19 -29.42 -8.12
N ARG A 261 22.00 -28.83 -9.01
CA ARG A 261 22.48 -29.55 -10.19
C ARG A 261 23.73 -28.89 -10.73
N ALA A 262 24.66 -29.70 -11.23
CA ALA A 262 25.75 -29.27 -12.09
C ALA A 262 25.68 -30.06 -13.40
N PHE A 263 25.73 -29.39 -14.55
CA PHE A 263 25.60 -30.06 -15.85
C PHE A 263 26.22 -29.24 -16.99
N SER A 264 26.55 -29.92 -18.09
CA SER A 264 26.94 -29.29 -19.34
C SER A 264 25.71 -28.78 -20.10
N GLN A 265 25.72 -27.52 -20.51
CA GLN A 265 24.65 -26.94 -21.33
C GLN A 265 24.59 -27.61 -22.70
N LYS A 266 23.37 -27.79 -23.24
CA LYS A 266 23.20 -28.29 -24.62
C LYS A 266 23.59 -27.26 -25.69
N ARG A 267 23.63 -25.98 -25.32
CA ARG A 267 23.94 -24.86 -26.21
C ARG A 267 25.40 -24.44 -26.01
N VAL A 268 26.07 -24.00 -27.08
CA VAL A 268 27.39 -23.36 -27.00
C VAL A 268 27.18 -21.87 -26.72
N ALA A 269 27.91 -21.30 -25.75
CA ALA A 269 27.90 -19.86 -25.50
C ALA A 269 29.17 -19.22 -26.03
N ARG A 270 29.04 -18.02 -26.60
CA ARG A 270 30.15 -17.23 -27.15
C ARG A 270 30.82 -16.31 -26.11
N SER A 271 30.27 -16.23 -24.89
CA SER A 271 30.79 -15.43 -23.78
C SER A 271 30.29 -16.01 -22.46
N SER A 272 30.99 -15.70 -21.35
CA SER A 272 30.57 -16.09 -19.99
C SER A 272 29.17 -15.56 -19.66
N THR A 273 28.89 -14.30 -19.98
CA THR A 273 27.55 -13.69 -19.77
C THR A 273 26.45 -14.48 -20.46
N ARG A 274 26.68 -14.96 -21.70
CA ARG A 274 25.68 -15.76 -22.41
C ARG A 274 25.50 -17.14 -21.78
N ALA A 275 26.57 -17.73 -21.23
CA ALA A 275 26.47 -18.98 -20.49
C ALA A 275 25.65 -18.82 -19.20
N GLU A 276 25.89 -17.76 -18.44
CA GLU A 276 25.13 -17.44 -17.21
C GLU A 276 23.65 -17.20 -17.51
N LEU A 277 23.34 -16.49 -18.61
CA LEU A 277 21.96 -16.29 -19.07
C LEU A 277 21.26 -17.61 -19.42
N TYR A 278 21.95 -18.53 -20.08
CA TYR A 278 21.40 -19.87 -20.35
C TYR A 278 21.16 -20.67 -19.07
N ALA A 279 22.06 -20.56 -18.08
CA ALA A 279 21.89 -21.21 -16.79
C ALA A 279 20.66 -20.68 -16.04
N ALA A 280 20.48 -19.36 -16.03
CA ALA A 280 19.31 -18.70 -15.43
C ALA A 280 18.01 -19.12 -16.15
N HIS A 281 18.02 -19.18 -17.47
CA HIS A 281 16.87 -19.62 -18.27
C HIS A 281 16.48 -21.08 -17.97
N ASP A 282 17.45 -22.00 -17.98
CA ASP A 282 17.18 -23.42 -17.71
C ASP A 282 16.71 -23.64 -16.25
N LEU A 283 17.17 -22.80 -15.31
CA LEU A 283 16.66 -22.77 -13.94
C LEU A 283 15.21 -22.31 -13.88
N VAL A 284 14.82 -21.29 -14.66
CA VAL A 284 13.42 -20.83 -14.75
C VAL A 284 12.52 -21.96 -15.26
N ASP A 285 12.90 -22.66 -16.33
CA ASP A 285 12.12 -23.81 -16.86
C ASP A 285 11.91 -24.90 -15.79
N PHE A 286 12.94 -25.17 -14.99
CA PHE A 286 12.83 -26.10 -13.86
C PHE A 286 11.87 -25.59 -12.77
N LEU A 287 11.96 -24.30 -12.42
CA LEU A 287 11.08 -23.69 -11.42
C LEU A 287 9.62 -23.60 -11.88
N GLU A 288 9.35 -23.42 -13.17
CA GLU A 288 8.00 -23.47 -13.73
C GLU A 288 7.32 -24.82 -13.49
N CYS A 289 8.09 -25.92 -13.50
CA CYS A 289 7.58 -27.25 -13.20
C CYS A 289 7.38 -27.47 -11.69
N LEU A 290 8.29 -26.94 -10.86
CA LEU A 290 8.36 -27.21 -9.42
C LEU A 290 7.43 -26.32 -8.59
N LEU A 291 7.34 -25.03 -8.90
CA LEU A 291 6.57 -24.05 -8.12
C LEU A 291 5.07 -24.36 -8.06
N PRO A 292 4.40 -24.83 -9.13
CA PRO A 292 3.00 -25.26 -9.04
C PRO A 292 2.81 -26.39 -8.04
N VAL A 293 3.72 -27.38 -8.00
CA VAL A 293 3.68 -28.48 -7.03
C VAL A 293 3.84 -27.95 -5.60
N LEU A 294 4.78 -27.03 -5.38
CA LEU A 294 4.96 -26.39 -4.08
C LEU A 294 3.75 -25.55 -3.68
N ARG A 295 3.09 -24.84 -4.60
CA ARG A 295 1.87 -24.05 -4.34
C ARG A 295 0.65 -24.92 -4.04
N CYS A 296 0.52 -26.09 -4.67
CA CYS A 296 -0.53 -27.05 -4.33
C CYS A 296 -0.41 -27.54 -2.88
N VAL A 297 0.82 -27.62 -2.37
CA VAL A 297 1.12 -27.93 -0.97
C VAL A 297 1.01 -26.66 -0.07
N TRP A 298 1.26 -25.47 -0.62
CA TRP A 298 1.37 -24.18 0.08
C TRP A 298 0.32 -23.16 -0.39
N LYS A 299 -0.94 -23.36 0.04
CA LYS A 299 -2.16 -22.79 -0.55
C LYS A 299 -2.31 -21.25 -0.61
N ALA A 300 -1.57 -20.44 0.15
CA ALA A 300 -1.94 -19.02 0.38
C ALA A 300 -1.12 -17.93 -0.37
N GLY A 301 -0.22 -18.28 -1.30
CA GLY A 301 0.77 -17.32 -1.85
C GLY A 301 0.39 -16.52 -3.10
N VAL A 302 -0.72 -16.82 -3.78
CA VAL A 302 -1.14 -16.12 -5.02
C VAL A 302 -2.51 -15.49 -4.78
N THR A 303 -2.57 -14.17 -4.80
CA THR A 303 -3.83 -13.42 -4.61
C THR A 303 -4.46 -13.04 -5.96
N ALA A 304 -5.75 -12.70 -5.94
CA ALA A 304 -6.46 -12.17 -7.12
C ALA A 304 -5.79 -10.90 -7.68
N LYS A 305 -5.19 -10.07 -6.80
CA LYS A 305 -4.39 -8.90 -7.17
C LYS A 305 -3.16 -9.28 -7.99
N ASN A 306 -2.42 -10.31 -7.58
CA ASN A 306 -1.24 -10.75 -8.33
C ASN A 306 -1.61 -11.28 -9.72
N ILE A 307 -2.76 -11.96 -9.85
CA ILE A 307 -3.25 -12.42 -11.16
C ILE A 307 -3.61 -11.22 -12.03
N SER A 308 -4.23 -10.18 -11.47
CA SER A 308 -4.59 -8.94 -12.15
C SER A 308 -3.36 -8.14 -12.63
N GLU A 309 -2.34 -8.02 -11.77
CA GLU A 309 -1.04 -7.40 -12.11
C GLU A 309 -0.34 -8.17 -13.24
N LEU A 310 -0.29 -9.50 -13.15
CA LEU A 310 0.28 -10.35 -14.20
C LEU A 310 -0.50 -10.26 -15.51
N ALA A 311 -1.84 -10.17 -15.45
CA ALA A 311 -2.68 -10.03 -16.63
C ALA A 311 -2.45 -8.70 -17.35
N SER A 312 -2.09 -7.64 -16.62
CA SER A 312 -1.84 -6.31 -17.18
C SER A 312 -0.39 -6.13 -17.65
N ASP A 313 0.57 -6.92 -17.13
CA ASP A 313 1.97 -6.88 -17.54
C ASP A 313 2.28 -7.71 -18.78
N LYS A 314 3.09 -7.16 -19.69
CA LYS A 314 3.45 -7.81 -20.96
C LYS A 314 4.24 -9.11 -20.74
N LYS A 315 5.07 -9.20 -19.70
CA LYS A 315 5.89 -10.38 -19.38
C LYS A 315 5.08 -11.40 -18.56
N GLY A 316 4.17 -10.93 -17.71
CA GLY A 316 3.31 -11.75 -16.85
C GLY A 316 2.07 -12.35 -17.53
N PHE A 317 1.61 -11.79 -18.65
CA PHE A 317 0.30 -12.14 -19.25
C PHE A 317 0.10 -13.64 -19.50
N GLY A 318 1.12 -14.33 -20.04
CA GLY A 318 1.03 -15.76 -20.33
C GLY A 318 0.79 -16.59 -19.06
N LEU A 319 1.46 -16.24 -17.96
CA LEU A 319 1.27 -16.88 -16.67
C LEU A 319 -0.11 -16.58 -16.10
N ALA A 320 -0.59 -15.34 -16.18
CA ALA A 320 -1.93 -14.98 -15.73
C ALA A 320 -3.01 -15.78 -16.48
N TRP A 321 -2.89 -15.89 -17.80
CA TRP A 321 -3.81 -16.65 -18.62
C TRP A 321 -3.82 -18.14 -18.27
N VAL A 322 -2.64 -18.77 -18.08
CA VAL A 322 -2.55 -20.17 -17.64
C VAL A 322 -3.17 -20.36 -16.26
N LEU A 323 -2.93 -19.46 -15.32
CA LEU A 323 -3.53 -19.52 -13.98
C LEU A 323 -5.06 -19.44 -14.04
N VAL A 324 -5.61 -18.57 -14.89
CA VAL A 324 -7.07 -18.44 -15.08
C VAL A 324 -7.67 -19.65 -15.80
N GLU A 325 -7.00 -20.19 -16.82
CA GLU A 325 -7.40 -21.47 -17.43
C GLU A 325 -7.36 -22.63 -16.42
N PHE A 326 -6.40 -22.60 -15.49
CA PHE A 326 -6.33 -23.58 -14.42
C PHE A 326 -7.50 -23.41 -13.45
N ILE A 327 -7.83 -22.19 -13.02
CA ILE A 327 -9.01 -21.93 -12.20
C ILE A 327 -10.29 -22.39 -12.92
N LYS A 328 -10.43 -22.08 -14.22
CA LYS A 328 -11.61 -22.45 -15.03
C LYS A 328 -11.80 -23.95 -15.16
N LYS A 329 -10.71 -24.71 -15.28
CA LYS A 329 -10.75 -26.18 -15.32
C LYS A 329 -10.80 -26.81 -13.92
N GLY A 330 -10.65 -25.98 -12.89
CA GLY A 330 -10.55 -26.35 -11.47
C GLY A 330 -9.14 -26.74 -11.02
N LEU A 331 -8.16 -26.86 -11.93
CA LEU A 331 -6.74 -27.23 -11.74
C LEU A 331 -6.07 -26.57 -10.52
N CYS A 332 -6.56 -25.40 -10.09
CA CYS A 332 -6.16 -24.77 -8.84
C CYS A 332 -7.31 -24.01 -8.15
N LEU A 333 -7.30 -24.01 -6.81
CA LEU A 333 -8.22 -23.24 -5.96
C LEU A 333 -7.57 -21.92 -5.53
N LEU A 334 -7.26 -21.06 -6.51
CA LEU A 334 -6.73 -19.73 -6.23
C LEU A 334 -7.87 -18.71 -6.01
N PRO A 335 -7.72 -17.75 -5.09
CA PRO A 335 -8.68 -16.68 -4.94
C PRO A 335 -8.71 -15.81 -6.21
N PHE A 336 -9.88 -15.66 -6.82
CA PHE A 336 -10.08 -14.90 -8.08
C PHE A 336 -11.25 -13.91 -8.02
N GLU A 337 -11.77 -13.65 -6.81
CA GLU A 337 -12.96 -12.81 -6.59
C GLU A 337 -12.84 -11.39 -7.14
N ILE A 338 -11.62 -10.88 -7.34
CA ILE A 338 -11.35 -9.53 -7.85
C ILE A 338 -10.49 -9.63 -9.11
N LEU A 339 -10.99 -9.08 -10.21
CA LEU A 339 -10.21 -8.87 -11.44
C LEU A 339 -10.07 -7.37 -11.69
N ASP A 340 -8.84 -6.88 -11.58
CA ASP A 340 -8.51 -5.48 -11.83
C ASP A 340 -7.80 -5.32 -13.17
N LEU A 341 -8.50 -4.73 -14.15
CA LEU A 341 -7.98 -4.42 -15.48
C LEU A 341 -7.76 -2.92 -15.67
N SER A 342 -7.64 -2.14 -14.59
CA SER A 342 -7.45 -0.68 -14.66
C SER A 342 -6.20 -0.29 -15.45
N GLU A 343 -5.12 -1.05 -15.29
CA GLU A 343 -3.83 -0.85 -15.96
C GLU A 343 -3.65 -1.71 -17.22
N PHE A 344 -4.69 -2.44 -17.65
CA PHE A 344 -4.58 -3.36 -18.78
C PHE A 344 -4.41 -2.60 -20.10
N SER A 345 -3.26 -2.77 -20.75
CA SER A 345 -2.89 -2.05 -21.98
C SER A 345 -2.43 -2.97 -23.14
N LEU A 346 -2.60 -4.29 -23.00
CA LEU A 346 -2.01 -5.27 -23.92
C LEU A 346 -2.83 -5.53 -25.21
N GLY A 347 -3.95 -4.82 -25.40
CA GLY A 347 -4.80 -4.87 -26.59
C GLY A 347 -5.92 -5.91 -26.54
N ALA A 348 -6.92 -5.72 -27.42
CA ALA A 348 -8.19 -6.44 -27.42
C ALA A 348 -8.05 -7.96 -27.61
N GLN A 349 -7.11 -8.43 -28.44
CA GLN A 349 -6.92 -9.88 -28.67
C GLN A 349 -6.51 -10.61 -27.38
N LYS A 350 -5.57 -10.03 -26.63
CA LYS A 350 -5.11 -10.59 -25.34
C LYS A 350 -6.19 -10.50 -24.29
N MET A 351 -6.91 -9.38 -24.24
CA MET A 351 -8.07 -9.23 -23.35
C MET A 351 -9.14 -10.29 -23.66
N GLY A 352 -9.43 -10.52 -24.94
CA GLY A 352 -10.40 -11.52 -25.39
C GLY A 352 -9.99 -12.93 -25.01
N LEU A 353 -8.73 -13.27 -25.24
CA LEU A 353 -8.16 -14.55 -24.80
C LEU A 353 -8.33 -14.72 -23.28
N PHE A 354 -7.97 -13.72 -22.49
CA PHE A 354 -8.05 -13.77 -21.04
C PHE A 354 -9.49 -13.87 -20.52
N LEU A 355 -10.39 -13.00 -20.96
CA LEU A 355 -11.79 -12.98 -20.53
C LEU A 355 -12.60 -14.18 -21.02
N SER A 356 -12.21 -14.83 -22.11
CA SER A 356 -12.79 -16.12 -22.53
C SER A 356 -12.44 -17.27 -21.58
N SER A 357 -11.32 -17.13 -20.87
CA SER A 357 -10.82 -18.08 -19.88
C SER A 357 -11.33 -17.81 -18.47
N VAL A 358 -11.98 -16.67 -18.22
CA VAL A 358 -12.56 -16.37 -16.90
C VAL A 358 -13.73 -17.32 -16.61
N PRO A 359 -13.67 -18.10 -15.50
CA PRO A 359 -14.76 -18.97 -15.11
C PRO A 359 -16.03 -18.19 -14.81
N THR A 360 -17.16 -18.83 -15.04
CA THR A 360 -18.48 -18.29 -14.78
C THR A 360 -19.22 -19.19 -13.80
N GLY A 361 -19.67 -18.62 -12.68
CA GLY A 361 -20.26 -19.38 -11.57
C GLY A 361 -20.11 -18.66 -10.22
N GLN A 362 -20.99 -18.97 -9.28
CA GLN A 362 -21.01 -18.34 -7.95
C GLN A 362 -19.66 -18.52 -7.24
N GLY A 363 -19.09 -17.41 -6.72
CA GLY A 363 -17.84 -17.41 -5.95
C GLY A 363 -16.54 -17.32 -6.77
N PHE A 364 -16.60 -17.16 -8.10
CA PHE A 364 -15.38 -16.99 -8.92
C PHE A 364 -14.96 -15.53 -9.08
N LEU A 365 -15.84 -14.65 -9.58
CA LEU A 365 -15.54 -13.23 -9.82
C LEU A 365 -16.67 -12.36 -9.26
N GLU A 366 -16.38 -11.61 -8.20
CA GLU A 366 -17.32 -10.70 -7.54
C GLU A 366 -17.10 -9.23 -7.92
N THR A 367 -15.85 -8.82 -8.15
CA THR A 367 -15.47 -7.44 -8.47
C THR A 367 -14.70 -7.39 -9.78
N LEU A 368 -15.22 -6.62 -10.75
CA LEU A 368 -14.52 -6.30 -11.98
C LEU A 368 -14.20 -4.81 -12.00
N LYS A 369 -12.92 -4.46 -12.15
CA LYS A 369 -12.48 -3.09 -12.42
C LYS A 369 -11.95 -2.96 -13.84
N CYS A 370 -12.34 -1.91 -14.54
CA CYS A 370 -11.87 -1.64 -15.89
C CYS A 370 -11.14 -0.31 -15.94
N GLY A 371 -10.18 -0.22 -16.86
CA GLY A 371 -9.47 1.01 -17.17
C GLY A 371 -9.91 1.64 -18.50
N PRO A 372 -9.42 2.85 -18.81
CA PRO A 372 -9.76 3.55 -20.04
C PRO A 372 -9.37 2.78 -21.32
N HIS A 373 -8.33 1.95 -21.27
CA HIS A 373 -7.92 1.09 -22.40
C HIS A 373 -8.85 -0.11 -22.64
N VAL A 374 -9.48 -0.61 -21.58
CA VAL A 374 -10.45 -1.71 -21.63
C VAL A 374 -11.78 -1.22 -22.22
N CYS A 375 -12.14 0.02 -21.94
CA CYS A 375 -13.40 0.63 -22.33
C CYS A 375 -13.37 1.40 -23.67
N LYS A 376 -12.36 1.14 -24.52
CA LYS A 376 -12.20 1.79 -25.83
C LYS A 376 -12.08 0.77 -26.98
N ASP A 377 -12.49 1.20 -28.17
CA ASP A 377 -12.29 0.51 -29.45
C ASP A 377 -12.62 -0.99 -29.41
N ALA A 378 -11.75 -1.84 -29.97
CA ALA A 378 -11.95 -3.28 -30.01
C ALA A 378 -12.00 -3.94 -28.62
N SER A 379 -11.36 -3.34 -27.60
CA SER A 379 -11.39 -3.86 -26.22
C SER A 379 -12.79 -3.73 -25.61
N LEU A 380 -13.51 -2.64 -25.94
CA LEU A 380 -14.89 -2.47 -25.50
C LEU A 380 -15.81 -3.57 -26.06
N THR A 381 -15.63 -3.94 -27.33
CA THR A 381 -16.40 -5.05 -27.93
C THR A 381 -16.17 -6.35 -27.18
N VAL A 382 -14.93 -6.63 -26.77
CA VAL A 382 -14.59 -7.79 -25.95
C VAL A 382 -15.28 -7.72 -24.57
N LEU A 383 -15.29 -6.56 -23.92
CA LEU A 383 -15.99 -6.36 -22.65
C LEU A 383 -17.50 -6.59 -22.79
N VAL A 384 -18.10 -6.06 -23.86
CA VAL A 384 -19.53 -6.24 -24.18
C VAL A 384 -19.85 -7.72 -24.32
N SER A 385 -19.09 -8.48 -25.11
CA SER A 385 -19.29 -9.93 -25.26
C SER A 385 -19.11 -10.69 -23.94
N PHE A 386 -18.19 -10.23 -23.08
CA PHE A 386 -18.01 -10.81 -21.75
C PHE A 386 -19.25 -10.57 -20.86
N LEU A 387 -19.79 -9.36 -20.82
CA LEU A 387 -21.00 -9.04 -20.05
C LEU A 387 -22.25 -9.75 -20.60
N GLU A 388 -22.38 -9.88 -21.93
CA GLU A 388 -23.44 -10.68 -22.56
C GLU A 388 -23.38 -12.13 -22.12
N ARG A 389 -22.17 -12.72 -22.09
CA ARG A 389 -21.95 -14.08 -21.60
C ARG A 389 -22.38 -14.24 -20.14
N LEU A 390 -21.99 -13.30 -19.26
CA LEU A 390 -22.41 -13.29 -17.86
C LEU A 390 -23.95 -13.21 -17.71
N LYS A 391 -24.60 -12.40 -18.54
CA LYS A 391 -26.05 -12.21 -18.53
C LYS A 391 -26.81 -13.42 -19.06
N ALA A 392 -26.29 -14.12 -20.07
CA ALA A 392 -26.91 -15.29 -20.67
C ALA A 392 -26.88 -16.51 -19.72
N GLU A 393 -25.75 -16.74 -19.07
CA GLU A 393 -25.56 -17.90 -18.20
C GLU A 393 -26.37 -17.80 -16.89
N GLY A 394 -26.59 -16.60 -16.38
CA GLY A 394 -27.47 -16.35 -15.22
C GLY A 394 -28.96 -16.70 -15.46
N LYS A 395 -29.40 -16.82 -16.73
CA LYS A 395 -30.75 -17.27 -17.08
C LYS A 395 -30.88 -18.79 -17.21
N ALA A 396 -29.81 -19.49 -17.58
CA ALA A 396 -29.86 -20.91 -17.93
C ALA A 396 -29.80 -21.85 -16.71
N TRP A 397 -29.27 -21.39 -15.57
CA TRP A 397 -29.01 -22.24 -14.39
C TRP A 397 -29.80 -21.85 -13.13
N GLY A 398 -30.73 -20.90 -13.20
CA GLY A 398 -31.47 -20.42 -12.02
C GLY A 398 -30.59 -19.79 -10.93
N LEU A 399 -29.30 -19.56 -11.23
CA LEU A 399 -28.29 -19.01 -10.33
C LEU A 399 -27.91 -17.61 -10.83
N SER A 400 -28.19 -16.60 -10.01
CA SER A 400 -27.92 -15.19 -10.30
C SER A 400 -26.43 -14.94 -10.54
N ALA A 401 -26.11 -14.13 -11.55
CA ALA A 401 -24.75 -13.86 -12.04
C ALA A 401 -23.78 -13.36 -10.95
N CYS A 402 -22.47 -13.50 -11.17
CA CYS A 402 -21.45 -13.52 -10.11
C CYS A 402 -20.89 -12.15 -9.70
N VAL A 403 -20.97 -11.16 -10.59
CA VAL A 403 -20.35 -9.85 -10.38
C VAL A 403 -21.27 -8.93 -9.58
N LYS A 404 -20.86 -8.64 -8.35
CA LYS A 404 -21.53 -7.71 -7.42
C LYS A 404 -21.05 -6.28 -7.59
N THR A 405 -19.78 -6.08 -7.93
CA THR A 405 -19.17 -4.75 -8.06
C THR A 405 -18.58 -4.57 -9.45
N LEU A 406 -19.01 -3.51 -10.14
CA LEU A 406 -18.42 -3.09 -11.41
C LEU A 406 -17.90 -1.66 -11.27
N ASP A 407 -16.58 -1.52 -11.35
CA ASP A 407 -15.89 -0.24 -11.34
C ASP A 407 -15.48 0.12 -12.78
N LEU A 408 -16.17 1.10 -13.35
CA LEU A 408 -15.85 1.70 -14.64
C LEU A 408 -15.39 3.15 -14.44
N SER A 409 -14.84 3.50 -13.28
CA SER A 409 -14.44 4.87 -13.01
C SER A 409 -13.33 5.35 -13.95
N LYS A 410 -13.44 6.60 -14.41
CA LYS A 410 -12.45 7.27 -15.28
C LYS A 410 -12.14 6.50 -16.57
N CYS A 411 -13.11 5.73 -17.07
CA CYS A 411 -12.98 4.91 -18.28
C CYS A 411 -13.22 5.67 -19.60
N ASP A 412 -13.55 6.96 -19.54
CA ASP A 412 -13.87 7.79 -20.72
C ASP A 412 -15.01 7.19 -21.57
N LEU A 413 -16.06 6.64 -20.95
CA LEU A 413 -17.13 5.94 -21.67
C LEU A 413 -17.89 6.87 -22.64
N GLY A 414 -18.31 8.05 -22.21
CA GLY A 414 -19.21 8.92 -22.97
C GLY A 414 -20.47 8.17 -23.41
N LYS A 415 -20.88 8.32 -24.68
CA LYS A 415 -22.04 7.60 -25.25
C LYS A 415 -21.87 6.07 -25.30
N ARG A 416 -20.65 5.55 -25.18
CA ARG A 416 -20.39 4.10 -25.24
C ARG A 416 -21.01 3.35 -24.06
N ALA A 417 -21.26 4.04 -22.95
CA ALA A 417 -21.97 3.48 -21.80
C ALA A 417 -23.36 2.94 -22.19
N ASP A 418 -24.03 3.50 -23.20
CA ASP A 418 -25.36 3.08 -23.66
C ASP A 418 -25.38 1.60 -24.12
N VAL A 419 -24.23 1.07 -24.57
CA VAL A 419 -24.09 -0.34 -24.95
C VAL A 419 -23.88 -1.24 -23.72
N LEU A 420 -23.26 -0.72 -22.65
CA LEU A 420 -22.94 -1.49 -21.44
C LEU A 420 -24.11 -1.55 -20.45
N LEU A 421 -24.85 -0.44 -20.28
CA LEU A 421 -25.91 -0.32 -19.28
C LEU A 421 -27.02 -1.39 -19.40
N PRO A 422 -27.49 -1.75 -20.61
CA PRO A 422 -28.49 -2.82 -20.76
C PRO A 422 -27.96 -4.21 -20.43
N LEU A 423 -26.64 -4.40 -20.37
CA LEU A 423 -25.97 -5.68 -20.15
C LEU A 423 -25.59 -5.92 -18.69
N LEU A 424 -25.81 -4.94 -17.81
CA LEU A 424 -25.51 -5.06 -16.39
C LEU A 424 -26.29 -6.24 -15.74
N PRO A 425 -25.62 -7.09 -14.93
CA PRO A 425 -26.26 -8.22 -14.26
C PRO A 425 -27.18 -7.78 -13.12
N ALA A 426 -28.26 -8.55 -12.89
CA ALA A 426 -29.24 -8.27 -11.84
C ALA A 426 -28.69 -8.42 -10.40
N SER A 427 -27.58 -9.12 -10.23
CA SER A 427 -26.85 -9.30 -8.95
C SER A 427 -25.96 -8.13 -8.57
N MET A 428 -25.88 -7.09 -9.40
CA MET A 428 -25.02 -5.94 -9.16
C MET A 428 -25.44 -5.18 -7.91
N GLU A 429 -24.53 -5.07 -6.95
CA GLU A 429 -24.68 -4.31 -5.71
C GLU A 429 -24.06 -2.92 -5.81
N ARG A 430 -22.94 -2.77 -6.55
CA ARG A 430 -22.19 -1.51 -6.64
C ARG A 430 -21.79 -1.22 -8.08
N LEU A 431 -22.12 -0.01 -8.54
CA LEU A 431 -21.77 0.50 -9.86
C LEU A 431 -21.06 1.86 -9.71
N ASP A 432 -19.78 1.90 -10.08
CA ASP A 432 -19.00 3.15 -10.14
C ASP A 432 -18.84 3.58 -11.61
N LEU A 433 -19.44 4.72 -11.95
CA LEU A 433 -19.41 5.36 -13.25
C LEU A 433 -18.77 6.76 -13.18
N ARG A 434 -18.04 7.09 -12.11
CA ARG A 434 -17.48 8.44 -11.95
C ARG A 434 -16.49 8.81 -13.06
N GLY A 435 -16.49 10.08 -13.49
CA GLY A 435 -15.47 10.59 -14.42
C GLY A 435 -15.55 10.03 -15.85
N ASN A 436 -16.75 9.72 -16.35
CA ASN A 436 -16.97 9.07 -17.64
C ASN A 436 -17.53 9.97 -18.74
N ARG A 437 -17.62 11.28 -18.51
CA ARG A 437 -18.18 12.25 -19.48
C ARG A 437 -19.63 11.92 -19.88
N LEU A 438 -20.40 11.30 -18.98
CA LEU A 438 -21.80 10.95 -19.21
C LEU A 438 -22.68 12.21 -19.32
N ARG A 439 -23.77 12.10 -20.09
CA ARG A 439 -24.71 13.19 -20.39
C ARG A 439 -26.16 12.68 -20.38
N ALA A 440 -27.12 13.57 -20.63
CA ALA A 440 -28.54 13.27 -20.54
C ALA A 440 -29.03 12.00 -21.28
N PRO A 441 -28.65 11.71 -22.54
CA PRO A 441 -29.15 10.51 -23.23
C PRO A 441 -28.80 9.21 -22.50
N THR A 442 -27.57 9.12 -21.99
CA THR A 442 -27.11 7.97 -21.22
C THR A 442 -27.82 7.87 -19.86
N MET A 443 -28.15 9.01 -19.25
CA MET A 443 -28.93 9.03 -18.02
C MET A 443 -30.37 8.55 -18.23
N THR A 444 -31.02 8.86 -19.36
CA THR A 444 -32.32 8.28 -19.71
C THR A 444 -32.24 6.75 -19.76
N MET A 445 -31.18 6.22 -20.37
CA MET A 445 -30.96 4.77 -20.43
C MET A 445 -30.75 4.18 -19.03
N LEU A 446 -29.87 4.78 -18.23
CA LEU A 446 -29.61 4.34 -16.85
C LEU A 446 -30.87 4.41 -15.98
N SER A 447 -31.62 5.50 -16.08
CA SER A 447 -32.91 5.72 -15.42
C SER A 447 -33.86 4.56 -15.71
N SER A 448 -34.00 4.19 -16.97
CA SER A 448 -34.88 3.07 -17.35
C SER A 448 -34.40 1.74 -16.76
N VAL A 449 -33.08 1.48 -16.74
CA VAL A 449 -32.52 0.24 -16.19
C VAL A 449 -32.80 0.15 -14.68
N VAL A 450 -32.62 1.24 -13.95
CA VAL A 450 -32.84 1.31 -12.50
C VAL A 450 -34.34 1.35 -12.17
N GLY A 451 -35.10 2.26 -12.78
CA GLY A 451 -36.52 2.51 -12.51
C GLY A 451 -37.42 1.32 -12.85
N PHE A 452 -37.10 0.54 -13.90
CA PHE A 452 -37.81 -0.71 -14.20
C PHE A 452 -37.34 -1.92 -13.36
N GLY A 453 -36.50 -1.70 -12.34
CA GLY A 453 -36.09 -2.75 -11.40
C GLY A 453 -35.19 -3.82 -12.01
N ARG A 454 -34.43 -3.52 -13.08
CA ARG A 454 -33.51 -4.50 -13.69
C ARG A 454 -32.26 -4.75 -12.85
N LEU A 455 -31.97 -3.87 -11.89
CA LEU A 455 -30.88 -3.98 -10.92
C LEU A 455 -31.44 -4.05 -9.49
N PRO A 456 -32.15 -5.15 -9.13
CA PRO A 456 -32.85 -5.26 -7.85
C PRO A 456 -31.93 -5.38 -6.64
N ALA A 457 -30.62 -5.59 -6.83
CA ALA A 457 -29.63 -5.69 -5.76
C ALA A 457 -28.78 -4.41 -5.58
N LEU A 458 -29.00 -3.35 -6.38
CA LEU A 458 -28.11 -2.19 -6.43
C LEU A 458 -28.20 -1.35 -5.14
N LEU A 459 -27.13 -1.39 -4.34
CA LEU A 459 -26.98 -0.66 -3.09
C LEU A 459 -26.23 0.66 -3.26
N SER A 460 -25.30 0.75 -4.22
CA SER A 460 -24.48 1.95 -4.43
C SER A 460 -24.33 2.31 -5.90
N LEU A 461 -24.57 3.58 -6.20
CA LEU A 461 -24.37 4.18 -7.52
C LEU A 461 -23.54 5.46 -7.39
N ASP A 462 -22.38 5.49 -8.05
CA ASP A 462 -21.54 6.69 -8.15
C ASP A 462 -21.53 7.23 -9.58
N LEU A 463 -22.06 8.43 -9.75
CA LEU A 463 -22.14 9.17 -11.02
C LEU A 463 -21.31 10.46 -10.97
N SER A 464 -20.49 10.65 -9.95
CA SER A 464 -19.72 11.88 -9.73
C SER A 464 -18.79 12.19 -10.90
N ASP A 465 -18.35 13.45 -11.03
CA ASP A 465 -17.43 13.88 -12.09
C ASP A 465 -17.93 13.63 -13.53
N ASN A 466 -19.25 13.57 -13.73
CA ASN A 466 -19.86 13.48 -15.06
C ASN A 466 -20.61 14.77 -15.39
N PRO A 467 -20.41 15.39 -16.56
CA PRO A 467 -21.11 16.62 -16.94
C PRO A 467 -22.57 16.33 -17.36
N LEU A 468 -23.38 15.81 -16.43
CA LEU A 468 -24.77 15.45 -16.65
C LEU A 468 -25.58 16.68 -17.05
N GLY A 469 -25.30 17.83 -16.43
CA GLY A 469 -26.12 19.02 -16.58
C GLY A 469 -27.50 18.86 -15.91
N PRO A 470 -28.34 19.91 -15.94
CA PRO A 470 -29.69 19.85 -15.38
C PRO A 470 -30.57 18.81 -16.07
N SER A 471 -30.51 18.76 -17.41
CA SER A 471 -31.26 17.78 -18.20
C SER A 471 -30.82 16.34 -17.94
N GLY A 472 -29.54 16.11 -17.60
CA GLY A 472 -29.06 14.76 -17.30
C GLY A 472 -29.53 14.22 -15.97
N LEU A 473 -29.51 15.04 -14.91
CA LEU A 473 -30.07 14.61 -13.63
C LEU A 473 -31.61 14.51 -13.70
N GLN A 474 -32.26 15.41 -14.44
CA GLN A 474 -33.70 15.31 -14.70
C GLN A 474 -34.05 14.00 -15.42
N ALA A 475 -33.29 13.64 -16.47
CA ALA A 475 -33.48 12.38 -17.19
C ALA A 475 -33.25 11.14 -16.31
N PHE A 476 -32.36 11.22 -15.32
CA PHE A 476 -32.17 10.16 -14.31
C PHE A 476 -33.32 10.10 -13.29
N ALA A 477 -33.90 11.24 -12.94
CA ALA A 477 -35.00 11.33 -11.98
C ALA A 477 -36.36 10.92 -12.58
N GLU A 478 -36.54 11.09 -13.89
CA GLU A 478 -37.84 10.96 -14.58
C GLU A 478 -38.52 9.60 -14.40
N SER A 479 -37.77 8.49 -14.43
CA SER A 479 -38.38 7.15 -14.32
C SER A 479 -38.28 6.53 -12.93
N LEU A 480 -37.75 7.23 -11.93
CA LEU A 480 -37.73 6.76 -10.55
C LEU A 480 -39.14 6.66 -9.95
N PRO A 481 -40.06 7.65 -10.12
CA PRO A 481 -41.43 7.56 -9.59
C PRO A 481 -42.26 6.43 -10.20
N SER A 482 -41.95 6.06 -11.44
CA SER A 482 -42.65 4.99 -12.18
C SER A 482 -42.30 3.58 -11.67
N SER A 483 -41.34 3.45 -10.74
CA SER A 483 -41.00 2.17 -10.13
C SER A 483 -42.10 1.73 -9.16
N LYS A 484 -42.62 0.52 -9.35
CA LYS A 484 -43.60 -0.09 -8.42
C LYS A 484 -42.95 -0.65 -7.14
N LEU A 485 -41.62 -0.68 -7.08
CA LEU A 485 -40.83 -1.28 -6.01
C LEU A 485 -39.95 -0.20 -5.37
N THR A 486 -39.78 -0.29 -4.05
CA THR A 486 -38.74 0.48 -3.36
C THR A 486 -37.38 -0.06 -3.76
N LEU A 487 -36.49 0.83 -4.21
CA LEU A 487 -35.14 0.46 -4.58
C LEU A 487 -34.31 0.28 -3.29
N PRO A 488 -33.42 -0.73 -3.21
CA PRO A 488 -32.57 -0.94 -2.04
C PRO A 488 -31.36 0.01 -2.03
N LEU A 489 -31.35 1.05 -2.86
CA LEU A 489 -30.22 1.95 -3.03
C LEU A 489 -29.93 2.70 -1.72
N GLN A 490 -28.73 2.47 -1.17
CA GLN A 490 -28.23 3.06 0.08
C GLN A 490 -27.31 4.26 -0.19
N SER A 491 -26.58 4.28 -1.30
CA SER A 491 -25.64 5.36 -1.62
C SER A 491 -25.85 5.88 -3.04
N LEU A 492 -26.11 7.17 -3.16
CA LEU A 492 -26.20 7.90 -4.43
C LEU A 492 -25.21 9.08 -4.42
N LYS A 493 -24.20 9.01 -5.27
CA LYS A 493 -23.20 10.07 -5.40
C LYS A 493 -23.30 10.77 -6.74
N LEU A 494 -23.46 12.09 -6.70
CA LEU A 494 -23.72 12.97 -7.83
C LEU A 494 -22.82 14.21 -7.76
N ALA A 495 -21.65 14.11 -7.12
CA ALA A 495 -20.75 15.24 -6.94
C ALA A 495 -20.19 15.73 -8.28
N ARG A 496 -20.05 17.05 -8.45
CA ARG A 496 -19.49 17.71 -9.64
C ARG A 496 -20.16 17.27 -10.93
N THR A 497 -21.49 17.10 -10.91
CA THR A 497 -22.26 16.69 -12.09
C THR A 497 -22.83 17.84 -12.92
N ARG A 498 -22.62 19.09 -12.46
CA ARG A 498 -23.23 20.31 -13.03
C ARG A 498 -24.75 20.22 -13.11
N ALA A 499 -25.39 19.52 -12.16
CA ALA A 499 -26.83 19.33 -12.16
C ALA A 499 -27.62 20.64 -12.03
N LYS A 500 -27.00 21.69 -11.46
CA LYS A 500 -27.62 22.98 -11.13
C LYS A 500 -28.90 22.79 -10.30
N ALA A 501 -29.63 23.89 -10.12
CA ALA A 501 -30.82 23.88 -9.29
C ALA A 501 -31.95 23.02 -9.92
N GLU A 502 -32.13 23.08 -11.25
CA GLU A 502 -33.22 22.40 -11.94
C GLU A 502 -33.09 20.88 -11.90
N GLY A 503 -31.88 20.35 -12.12
CA GLY A 503 -31.62 18.91 -12.04
C GLY A 503 -31.82 18.36 -10.63
N VAL A 504 -31.30 19.07 -9.62
CA VAL A 504 -31.47 18.64 -8.21
C VAL A 504 -32.93 18.79 -7.75
N GLY A 505 -33.63 19.83 -8.24
CA GLY A 505 -35.07 19.98 -8.01
C GLY A 505 -35.88 18.82 -8.57
N ALA A 506 -35.55 18.33 -9.76
CA ALA A 506 -36.17 17.14 -10.35
C ALA A 506 -35.91 15.87 -9.51
N LEU A 507 -34.70 15.72 -8.96
CA LEU A 507 -34.40 14.65 -8.02
C LEU A 507 -35.22 14.78 -6.73
N GLY A 508 -35.36 16.00 -6.19
CA GLY A 508 -36.21 16.28 -5.03
C GLY A 508 -37.67 15.88 -5.25
N GLU A 509 -38.25 16.22 -6.41
CA GLU A 509 -39.59 15.76 -6.78
C GLU A 509 -39.69 14.25 -6.88
N ALA A 510 -38.68 13.59 -7.48
CA ALA A 510 -38.65 12.14 -7.59
C ALA A 510 -38.57 11.44 -6.22
N LEU A 511 -37.85 12.02 -5.25
CA LEU A 511 -37.77 11.51 -3.87
C LEU A 511 -39.13 11.52 -3.17
N LYS A 512 -40.03 12.46 -3.50
CA LYS A 512 -41.39 12.50 -2.93
C LYS A 512 -42.21 11.24 -3.24
N ALA A 513 -41.86 10.52 -4.31
CA ALA A 513 -42.46 9.23 -4.64
C ALA A 513 -42.05 8.08 -3.68
N LYS A 514 -41.15 8.34 -2.71
CA LYS A 514 -40.68 7.38 -1.69
C LYS A 514 -40.08 6.09 -2.29
N THR A 515 -39.44 6.20 -3.44
CA THR A 515 -38.78 5.06 -4.11
C THR A 515 -37.35 4.81 -3.62
N LEU A 516 -36.72 5.80 -2.98
CA LEU A 516 -35.35 5.75 -2.44
C LEU A 516 -35.32 5.86 -0.90
N THR A 517 -36.23 5.21 -0.20
CA THR A 517 -36.33 5.28 1.28
C THR A 517 -35.16 4.65 2.01
N SER A 518 -34.42 3.74 1.37
CA SER A 518 -33.24 3.07 1.93
C SER A 518 -31.96 3.93 1.89
N LEU A 519 -32.04 5.15 1.35
CA LEU A 519 -30.88 6.00 1.11
C LEU A 519 -30.23 6.45 2.42
N GLN A 520 -28.95 6.13 2.59
CA GLN A 520 -28.10 6.50 3.72
C GLN A 520 -27.08 7.57 3.35
N THR A 521 -26.64 7.62 2.09
CA THR A 521 -25.66 8.60 1.61
C THR A 521 -26.18 9.31 0.37
N LEU A 522 -26.23 10.64 0.43
CA LEU A 522 -26.52 11.52 -0.69
C LEU A 522 -25.43 12.57 -0.84
N ASP A 523 -24.65 12.48 -1.92
CA ASP A 523 -23.62 13.46 -2.24
C ASP A 523 -24.03 14.29 -3.46
N LEU A 524 -24.26 15.58 -3.25
CA LEU A 524 -24.61 16.58 -4.24
C LEU A 524 -23.58 17.72 -4.30
N GLY A 525 -22.35 17.49 -3.83
CA GLY A 525 -21.32 18.53 -3.78
C GLY A 525 -20.91 19.04 -5.18
N GLY A 526 -20.58 20.32 -5.34
CA GLY A 526 -20.01 20.85 -6.58
C GLY A 526 -20.97 20.94 -7.78
N ASN A 527 -22.28 21.08 -7.53
CA ASN A 527 -23.31 21.05 -8.57
C ASN A 527 -23.83 22.42 -9.01
N GLU A 528 -23.26 23.52 -8.51
CA GLU A 528 -23.74 24.88 -8.78
C GLU A 528 -25.24 25.07 -8.43
N MET A 529 -25.72 24.34 -7.41
CA MET A 529 -27.12 24.40 -6.99
C MET A 529 -27.44 25.74 -6.33
N ARG A 530 -28.49 26.41 -6.83
CA ARG A 530 -29.06 27.69 -6.33
C ARG A 530 -30.30 27.48 -5.47
N ALA A 531 -30.69 28.49 -4.70
CA ALA A 531 -31.78 28.42 -3.71
C ALA A 531 -33.15 28.00 -4.27
N ALA A 532 -33.54 28.52 -5.45
CA ALA A 532 -34.93 28.45 -5.92
C ALA A 532 -35.49 27.02 -6.10
N ARG A 533 -34.65 26.06 -6.51
CA ARG A 533 -35.06 24.65 -6.73
C ARG A 533 -34.53 23.70 -5.66
N LEU A 534 -33.63 24.15 -4.77
CA LEU A 534 -33.28 23.44 -3.55
C LEU A 534 -34.52 23.18 -2.68
N LYS A 535 -35.51 24.09 -2.69
CA LYS A 535 -36.80 23.94 -1.99
C LYS A 535 -37.47 22.58 -2.22
N GLN A 536 -37.37 22.01 -3.43
CA GLN A 536 -38.00 20.71 -3.69
C GLN A 536 -37.27 19.53 -3.06
N LEU A 537 -35.94 19.60 -2.98
CA LEU A 537 -35.15 18.63 -2.24
C LEU A 537 -35.43 18.75 -0.74
N VAL A 538 -35.46 19.97 -0.22
CA VAL A 538 -35.72 20.24 1.20
C VAL A 538 -37.13 19.80 1.60
N ALA A 539 -38.14 20.11 0.78
CA ALA A 539 -39.51 19.64 1.01
C ALA A 539 -39.61 18.11 1.03
N ALA A 540 -38.86 17.40 0.17
CA ALA A 540 -38.82 15.93 0.18
C ALA A 540 -38.14 15.38 1.45
N VAL A 541 -37.06 16.02 1.90
CA VAL A 541 -36.37 15.68 3.15
C VAL A 541 -37.29 15.93 4.35
N ALA A 542 -37.89 17.11 4.45
CA ALA A 542 -38.83 17.49 5.51
C ALA A 542 -40.09 16.59 5.55
N ALA A 543 -40.54 16.09 4.40
CA ALA A 543 -41.61 15.10 4.31
C ALA A 543 -41.21 13.67 4.73
N GLY A 544 -39.96 13.46 5.17
CA GLY A 544 -39.46 12.17 5.62
C GLY A 544 -39.30 11.15 4.49
N CYS A 545 -39.03 11.59 3.26
CA CYS A 545 -38.85 10.69 2.11
C CYS A 545 -37.52 9.92 2.12
N VAL A 546 -36.54 10.38 2.89
CA VAL A 546 -35.20 9.77 3.09
C VAL A 546 -34.89 9.61 4.59
N PRO A 547 -35.66 8.78 5.32
CA PRO A 547 -35.62 8.75 6.78
C PRO A 547 -34.32 8.18 7.37
N HIS A 548 -33.59 7.36 6.59
CA HIS A 548 -32.34 6.71 7.03
C HIS A 548 -31.09 7.46 6.56
N LEU A 549 -31.21 8.74 6.18
CA LEU A 549 -30.10 9.51 5.65
C LEU A 549 -29.09 9.80 6.76
N ARG A 550 -27.87 9.28 6.60
CA ARG A 550 -26.74 9.44 7.54
C ARG A 550 -25.70 10.44 7.05
N VAL A 551 -25.50 10.53 5.73
CA VAL A 551 -24.49 11.40 5.13
C VAL A 551 -25.16 12.28 4.07
N LEU A 552 -25.11 13.60 4.29
CA LEU A 552 -25.56 14.60 3.34
C LEU A 552 -24.42 15.57 3.01
N THR A 553 -23.94 15.50 1.77
CA THR A 553 -22.87 16.37 1.27
C THR A 553 -23.44 17.36 0.26
N LEU A 554 -23.46 18.65 0.62
CA LEU A 554 -23.85 19.75 -0.25
C LEU A 554 -22.69 20.70 -0.55
N THR A 555 -21.44 20.33 -0.26
CA THR A 555 -20.25 21.19 -0.41
C THR A 555 -20.15 21.88 -1.78
N HIS A 556 -19.59 23.08 -1.84
CA HIS A 556 -19.22 23.75 -3.09
C HIS A 556 -20.41 23.97 -4.06
N ASN A 557 -21.57 24.36 -3.54
CA ASN A 557 -22.73 24.84 -4.29
C ASN A 557 -22.94 26.35 -4.03
N ARG A 558 -24.13 26.87 -4.36
CA ARG A 558 -24.54 28.28 -4.23
C ARG A 558 -25.91 28.34 -3.53
N LEU A 559 -26.04 27.65 -2.40
CA LEU A 559 -27.34 27.30 -1.81
C LEU A 559 -28.22 28.52 -1.47
N THR A 560 -27.61 29.67 -1.25
CA THR A 560 -28.26 30.93 -0.89
C THR A 560 -28.43 31.89 -2.08
N GLU A 561 -27.84 31.63 -3.25
CA GLU A 561 -27.94 32.51 -4.43
C GLU A 561 -29.32 32.32 -5.10
N GLY A 562 -30.12 33.37 -5.20
CA GLY A 562 -31.41 33.37 -5.91
C GLY A 562 -31.29 33.61 -7.42
N ILE A 563 -32.43 33.53 -8.14
CA ILE A 563 -32.47 33.64 -9.62
C ILE A 563 -32.17 35.08 -10.09
N THR A 564 -32.62 36.08 -9.34
CA THR A 564 -32.47 37.52 -9.65
C THR A 564 -31.17 38.11 -9.11
N GLY A 565 -30.27 37.29 -8.57
CA GLY A 565 -29.06 37.74 -7.87
C GLY A 565 -29.27 38.15 -6.41
N GLN A 566 -30.51 38.14 -5.91
CA GLN A 566 -30.81 38.32 -4.49
C GLN A 566 -30.61 37.01 -3.72
N SER A 567 -30.08 37.07 -2.49
CA SER A 567 -29.89 35.89 -1.65
C SER A 567 -31.22 35.38 -1.08
N ASP A 568 -31.51 34.09 -1.22
CA ASP A 568 -32.66 33.38 -0.63
C ASP A 568 -32.16 32.29 0.35
N TYR A 569 -32.26 32.58 1.64
CA TYR A 569 -31.82 31.70 2.72
C TYR A 569 -32.90 30.70 3.17
N ALA A 570 -34.16 30.89 2.77
CA ALA A 570 -35.28 30.10 3.26
C ALA A 570 -35.12 28.58 3.07
N PRO A 571 -34.64 28.05 1.92
CA PRO A 571 -34.48 26.61 1.74
C PRO A 571 -33.42 26.02 2.67
N VAL A 572 -32.33 26.75 2.89
CA VAL A 572 -31.26 26.29 3.79
C VAL A 572 -31.73 26.36 5.23
N ALA A 573 -32.40 27.43 5.64
CA ALA A 573 -33.02 27.51 6.96
C ALA A 573 -33.97 26.32 7.18
N GLU A 574 -34.91 26.06 6.26
CA GLU A 574 -35.83 24.91 6.36
C GLU A 574 -35.12 23.55 6.44
N LEU A 575 -34.03 23.36 5.68
CA LEU A 575 -33.20 22.15 5.76
C LEU A 575 -32.55 22.01 7.14
N LEU A 576 -32.08 23.12 7.71
CA LEU A 576 -31.42 23.13 9.03
C LEU A 576 -32.43 23.08 10.17
N SER A 577 -33.68 23.47 9.95
CA SER A 577 -34.74 23.40 10.97
C SER A 577 -35.51 22.09 10.99
N THR A 578 -35.29 21.20 10.02
CA THR A 578 -36.02 19.94 9.91
C THR A 578 -35.68 18.96 11.03
N SER A 579 -36.71 18.26 11.54
CA SER A 579 -36.54 17.13 12.46
C SER A 579 -36.49 15.78 11.74
N ALA A 580 -36.58 15.76 10.39
CA ALA A 580 -36.65 14.54 9.60
C ALA A 580 -35.30 13.82 9.45
N LEU A 581 -34.19 14.50 9.80
CA LEU A 581 -32.82 14.00 9.66
C LEU A 581 -32.24 13.52 11.00
N SER A 582 -32.99 12.72 11.74
CA SER A 582 -32.59 12.24 13.08
C SER A 582 -31.43 11.23 13.07
N GLU A 583 -31.26 10.48 11.98
CA GLU A 583 -30.14 9.55 11.77
C GLU A 583 -28.89 10.22 11.17
N LEU A 584 -28.90 11.54 10.94
CA LEU A 584 -27.80 12.24 10.27
C LEU A 584 -26.53 12.22 11.13
N GLN A 585 -25.46 11.68 10.56
CA GLN A 585 -24.13 11.55 11.15
C GLN A 585 -23.12 12.54 10.54
N GLU A 586 -23.23 12.83 9.25
CA GLU A 586 -22.32 13.74 8.54
C GLU A 586 -23.11 14.76 7.71
N LEU A 587 -22.84 16.04 7.97
CA LEU A 587 -23.35 17.16 7.21
C LEU A 587 -22.20 18.04 6.72
N ASP A 588 -22.04 18.12 5.40
CA ASP A 588 -21.03 18.98 4.77
C ASP A 588 -21.72 20.07 3.94
N LEU A 589 -21.71 21.30 4.48
CA LEU A 589 -22.19 22.52 3.84
C LEU A 589 -21.04 23.44 3.43
N SER A 590 -19.80 22.94 3.40
CA SER A 590 -18.64 23.76 3.12
C SER A 590 -18.73 24.45 1.75
N ARG A 591 -18.15 25.65 1.61
CA ARG A 591 -18.08 26.41 0.33
C ARG A 591 -19.45 26.74 -0.29
N ASN A 592 -20.47 27.05 0.50
CA ASN A 592 -21.84 27.37 0.04
C ASN A 592 -22.35 28.79 0.30
N PHE A 593 -21.54 29.67 0.92
CA PHE A 593 -21.97 31.01 1.33
C PHE A 593 -23.27 30.99 2.17
N VAL A 594 -23.37 30.01 3.08
CA VAL A 594 -24.54 29.85 3.97
C VAL A 594 -24.66 31.01 4.97
N PHE A 595 -23.53 31.67 5.24
CA PHE A 595 -23.38 32.76 6.18
C PHE A 595 -22.81 33.95 5.39
N ASP A 596 -23.60 35.02 5.23
CA ASP A 596 -23.16 36.26 4.57
C ASP A 596 -23.04 37.40 5.60
N GLN A 597 -22.20 38.38 5.28
CA GLN A 597 -22.15 39.66 5.99
C GLN A 597 -23.43 40.43 5.69
N ALA A 598 -23.92 41.16 6.69
CA ALA A 598 -25.09 42.01 6.56
C ALA A 598 -25.02 42.85 5.27
N VAL A 599 -25.96 42.62 4.35
CA VAL A 599 -26.21 43.56 3.25
C VAL A 599 -26.84 44.78 3.90
N GLY A 600 -26.04 45.81 4.15
CA GLY A 600 -26.53 47.14 4.47
C GLY A 600 -27.42 47.64 3.35
N GLY A 601 -28.73 47.58 3.55
CA GLY A 601 -29.74 48.28 2.77
C GLY A 601 -30.62 49.05 3.74
N GLU A 602 -30.69 50.36 3.59
CA GLU A 602 -31.31 51.32 4.52
C GLU A 602 -32.81 51.11 4.82
N ASN A 603 -33.47 50.06 4.31
CA ASN A 603 -34.86 49.75 4.64
C ASN A 603 -35.15 48.25 4.47
N GLY A 604 -35.07 47.45 5.54
CA GLY A 604 -35.53 46.07 5.56
C GLY A 604 -34.85 45.23 6.65
N GLY A 605 -35.61 44.76 7.63
CA GLY A 605 -35.11 44.19 8.88
C GLY A 605 -34.13 43.00 8.75
N GLU A 606 -33.30 42.85 9.79
CA GLU A 606 -32.39 41.72 9.98
C GLU A 606 -33.14 40.38 9.97
N VAL A 607 -32.92 39.53 8.97
CA VAL A 607 -33.44 38.15 8.91
C VAL A 607 -32.31 37.10 9.06
N LEU A 608 -31.20 37.44 9.73
CA LEU A 608 -29.98 36.61 9.72
C LEU A 608 -29.73 35.74 10.99
N LEU A 609 -30.77 35.39 11.76
CA LEU A 609 -30.61 34.65 13.02
C LEU A 609 -31.07 33.18 13.01
N ALA A 610 -31.94 32.74 12.09
CA ALA A 610 -32.54 31.40 12.17
C ALA A 610 -31.55 30.25 11.82
N SER A 611 -30.78 30.36 10.73
CA SER A 611 -29.99 29.22 10.21
C SER A 611 -28.83 28.78 11.10
N ALA A 612 -28.16 29.70 11.79
CA ALA A 612 -27.00 29.40 12.63
C ALA A 612 -27.41 28.77 13.97
N THR A 613 -28.46 29.29 14.62
CA THR A 613 -29.00 28.67 15.85
C THR A 613 -29.64 27.34 15.54
N ASP A 614 -30.41 27.24 14.45
CA ASP A 614 -31.16 26.04 14.10
C ASP A 614 -30.27 24.81 13.93
N LEU A 615 -29.04 24.99 13.42
CA LEU A 615 -28.09 23.90 13.20
C LEU A 615 -27.67 23.19 14.50
N ALA A 616 -27.58 23.93 15.59
CA ALA A 616 -27.13 23.44 16.90
C ALA A 616 -28.24 23.56 17.95
N LEU A 617 -29.51 23.63 17.56
CA LEU A 617 -30.60 23.53 18.51
C LEU A 617 -30.62 22.14 19.16
N PRO A 618 -30.70 22.04 20.49
CA PRO A 618 -30.69 20.76 21.19
C PRO A 618 -31.73 19.78 20.65
N GLY A 619 -31.30 18.55 20.41
CA GLY A 619 -32.15 17.48 19.87
C GLY A 619 -32.42 17.52 18.37
N ARG A 620 -31.87 18.49 17.61
CA ARG A 620 -32.09 18.55 16.15
C ARG A 620 -31.33 17.47 15.38
N PHE A 621 -30.01 17.41 15.55
CA PHE A 621 -29.17 16.37 14.96
C PHE A 621 -28.46 15.58 16.08
N PRO A 622 -29.18 14.70 16.79
CA PRO A 622 -28.65 14.04 17.99
C PRO A 622 -27.47 13.11 17.70
N ASN A 623 -27.42 12.55 16.49
CA ASN A 623 -26.38 11.61 16.04
C ASN A 623 -25.29 12.29 15.18
N LEU A 624 -25.26 13.63 15.09
CA LEU A 624 -24.30 14.34 14.24
C LEU A 624 -22.88 14.18 14.77
N GLU A 625 -22.07 13.41 14.05
CA GLU A 625 -20.67 13.14 14.37
C GLU A 625 -19.73 14.11 13.64
N ARG A 626 -20.08 14.52 12.43
CA ARG A 626 -19.27 15.44 11.62
C ARG A 626 -20.10 16.59 11.04
N LEU A 627 -19.57 17.80 11.22
CA LEU A 627 -20.11 19.02 10.65
C LEU A 627 -19.00 19.85 9.98
N ASP A 628 -19.08 20.02 8.67
CA ASP A 628 -18.20 20.93 7.92
C ASP A 628 -18.97 22.15 7.39
N LEU A 629 -18.69 23.31 7.98
CA LEU A 629 -19.18 24.62 7.55
C LEU A 629 -18.06 25.48 6.93
N GLY A 630 -16.91 24.88 6.59
CA GLY A 630 -15.72 25.57 6.13
C GLY A 630 -15.89 26.24 4.76
N GLY A 631 -15.14 27.31 4.50
CA GLY A 631 -15.25 28.10 3.27
C GLY A 631 -13.94 28.26 2.50
N VAL A 632 -14.00 28.94 1.35
CA VAL A 632 -12.84 29.50 0.64
C VAL A 632 -13.22 30.94 0.26
N GLY A 633 -12.49 31.92 0.79
CA GLY A 633 -12.71 33.34 0.52
C GLY A 633 -13.56 34.06 1.57
N VAL A 634 -13.42 35.39 1.61
CA VAL A 634 -14.00 36.25 2.67
C VAL A 634 -15.53 36.21 2.69
N GLN A 635 -16.19 35.97 1.57
CA GLN A 635 -17.66 35.92 1.49
C GLN A 635 -18.27 34.66 2.14
N SER A 636 -17.47 33.63 2.46
CA SER A 636 -17.94 32.36 3.01
C SER A 636 -17.82 32.25 4.53
N CYS A 637 -17.66 33.39 5.21
CA CYS A 637 -17.37 33.45 6.63
C CYS A 637 -18.61 33.58 7.52
N ILE A 638 -18.59 32.83 8.63
CA ILE A 638 -19.61 32.94 9.68
C ILE A 638 -19.39 34.27 10.40
N SER A 639 -20.33 35.21 10.36
CA SER A 639 -20.19 36.49 11.06
C SER A 639 -20.02 36.30 12.57
N SER A 640 -19.49 37.29 13.29
CA SER A 640 -19.30 37.19 14.75
C SER A 640 -20.62 36.94 15.50
N SER A 641 -21.72 37.57 15.08
CA SER A 641 -23.05 37.34 15.67
C SER A 641 -23.61 35.94 15.36
N GLN A 642 -23.45 35.47 14.12
CA GLN A 642 -23.87 34.12 13.72
C GLN A 642 -23.05 33.04 14.44
N LEU A 643 -21.74 33.25 14.57
CA LEU A 643 -20.86 32.36 15.30
C LEU A 643 -21.23 32.33 16.79
N ALA A 644 -21.58 33.49 17.36
CA ALA A 644 -22.01 33.57 18.76
C ALA A 644 -23.29 32.77 18.99
N ALA A 645 -24.27 32.90 18.09
CA ALA A 645 -25.55 32.20 18.19
C ALA A 645 -25.37 30.68 18.01
N PHE A 646 -24.59 30.25 17.01
CA PHE A 646 -24.26 28.84 16.79
C PHE A 646 -23.47 28.23 17.96
N ALA A 647 -22.44 28.93 18.45
CA ALA A 647 -21.64 28.46 19.57
C ALA A 647 -22.42 28.38 20.88
N THR A 648 -23.30 29.35 21.15
CA THR A 648 -24.18 29.32 22.32
C THR A 648 -25.08 28.08 22.28
N ALA A 649 -25.60 27.73 21.10
CA ALA A 649 -26.44 26.55 20.91
C ALA A 649 -25.63 25.24 21.09
N LEU A 650 -24.38 25.18 20.61
CA LEU A 650 -23.46 24.07 20.92
C LEU A 650 -23.18 23.93 22.42
N GLY A 651 -23.07 25.07 23.13
CA GLY A 651 -22.83 25.13 24.56
C GLY A 651 -23.99 24.66 25.45
N VAL A 652 -25.14 24.30 24.88
CA VAL A 652 -26.34 23.80 25.59
C VAL A 652 -26.84 22.45 25.06
N GLU A 653 -25.93 21.51 24.75
CA GLU A 653 -26.24 20.17 24.20
C GLU A 653 -26.79 20.15 22.76
N GLY A 654 -26.43 21.15 21.95
CA GLY A 654 -26.85 21.27 20.56
C GLY A 654 -26.47 20.10 19.65
N ALA A 655 -25.27 19.54 19.86
CA ALA A 655 -24.73 18.43 19.09
C ALA A 655 -23.82 17.54 19.99
N PRO A 656 -24.41 16.70 20.86
CA PRO A 656 -23.66 15.98 21.89
C PRO A 656 -22.74 14.88 21.35
N SER A 657 -23.02 14.37 20.15
CA SER A 657 -22.24 13.32 19.48
C SER A 657 -21.15 13.87 18.56
N LEU A 658 -20.93 15.19 18.54
CA LEU A 658 -20.05 15.84 17.58
C LEU A 658 -18.58 15.51 17.85
N GLN A 659 -17.95 14.87 16.87
CA GLN A 659 -16.55 14.43 16.89
C GLN A 659 -15.65 15.28 15.98
N ASP A 660 -16.18 15.82 14.88
CA ASP A 660 -15.42 16.55 13.87
C ASP A 660 -16.14 17.85 13.48
N LEU A 661 -15.54 18.98 13.84
CA LEU A 661 -16.08 20.31 13.57
C LEU A 661 -15.10 21.15 12.74
N THR A 662 -15.55 21.57 11.56
CA THR A 662 -14.82 22.51 10.72
C THR A 662 -15.60 23.82 10.55
N LEU A 663 -14.98 24.94 10.90
CA LEU A 663 -15.55 26.28 10.82
C LEU A 663 -14.68 27.23 10.00
N PHE A 664 -15.30 28.26 9.42
CA PHE A 664 -14.64 29.39 8.77
C PHE A 664 -15.18 30.70 9.36
N PRO A 665 -14.76 31.06 10.58
CA PRO A 665 -15.26 32.22 11.30
C PRO A 665 -14.74 33.54 10.70
N ALA A 666 -15.64 34.50 10.52
CA ALA A 666 -15.31 35.89 10.21
C ALA A 666 -14.87 36.57 11.50
N CYS A 667 -13.64 37.06 11.55
CA CYS A 667 -13.26 38.05 12.55
C CYS A 667 -13.30 39.42 11.85
N SER A 668 -14.36 40.21 12.06
CA SER A 668 -14.36 41.64 11.74
C SER A 668 -13.86 42.42 12.96
N GLU A 669 -13.36 43.64 12.73
CA GLU A 669 -12.74 44.50 13.75
C GLU A 669 -13.71 44.94 14.86
N GLU A 670 -15.02 44.79 14.66
CA GLU A 670 -16.01 45.49 15.48
C GLU A 670 -16.56 44.69 16.69
N THR A 671 -16.48 43.35 16.74
CA THR A 671 -16.92 42.58 17.93
C THR A 671 -16.30 41.16 18.03
N PRO A 672 -15.56 40.81 19.11
CA PRO A 672 -14.99 39.47 19.32
C PRO A 672 -16.00 38.42 19.84
N ASN A 673 -17.27 38.78 20.02
CA ASN A 673 -18.30 37.99 20.70
C ASN A 673 -18.48 36.56 20.18
N GLY A 674 -18.33 36.33 18.87
CA GLY A 674 -18.44 34.99 18.28
C GLY A 674 -17.36 34.02 18.74
N VAL A 675 -16.11 34.47 18.79
CA VAL A 675 -14.99 33.62 19.23
C VAL A 675 -15.06 33.38 20.73
N VAL A 676 -15.52 34.37 21.50
CA VAL A 676 -15.77 34.25 22.93
C VAL A 676 -16.86 33.21 23.20
N ALA A 677 -17.98 33.27 22.48
CA ALA A 677 -19.04 32.27 22.61
C ALA A 677 -18.56 30.86 22.21
N LEU A 678 -17.73 30.75 21.17
CA LEU A 678 -17.11 29.47 20.77
C LEU A 678 -16.20 28.93 21.88
N ALA A 679 -15.38 29.78 22.50
CA ALA A 679 -14.57 29.40 23.64
C ALA A 679 -15.41 28.90 24.81
N ASN A 680 -16.49 29.62 25.15
CA ASN A 680 -17.42 29.21 26.19
C ASN A 680 -18.07 27.86 25.88
N ALA A 681 -18.43 27.60 24.61
CA ALA A 681 -18.98 26.32 24.18
C ALA A 681 -17.97 25.17 24.32
N LEU A 682 -16.71 25.41 23.95
CA LEU A 682 -15.62 24.43 24.11
C LEU A 682 -15.34 24.12 25.59
N SER A 683 -15.44 25.12 26.46
CA SER A 683 -15.29 24.96 27.92
C SER A 683 -16.55 24.45 28.63
N SER A 684 -17.70 24.37 27.95
CA SER A 684 -18.98 24.00 28.58
C SER A 684 -19.05 22.54 29.02
N GLY A 685 -18.17 21.68 28.50
CA GLY A 685 -18.19 20.23 28.74
C GLY A 685 -19.19 19.45 27.86
N HIS A 686 -20.09 20.13 27.16
CA HIS A 686 -21.08 19.48 26.27
C HIS A 686 -20.48 18.98 24.95
N LEU A 687 -19.27 19.42 24.58
CA LEU A 687 -18.51 18.96 23.40
C LEU A 687 -17.45 17.91 23.78
N SER A 688 -17.74 17.06 24.77
CA SER A 688 -16.78 16.10 25.32
C SER A 688 -16.36 14.99 24.34
N GLN A 689 -17.08 14.77 23.23
CA GLN A 689 -16.70 13.82 22.17
C GLN A 689 -15.85 14.44 21.06
N LEU A 690 -15.58 15.76 21.10
CA LEU A 690 -14.92 16.47 20.02
C LEU A 690 -13.45 16.05 19.87
N ALA A 691 -13.20 15.18 18.89
CA ALA A 691 -11.87 14.68 18.55
C ALA A 691 -11.11 15.57 17.57
N ARG A 692 -11.81 16.30 16.69
CA ARG A 692 -11.20 17.14 15.65
C ARG A 692 -11.86 18.52 15.59
N LEU A 693 -11.05 19.56 15.72
CA LEU A 693 -11.47 20.96 15.56
C LEU A 693 -10.60 21.66 14.52
N ASN A 694 -11.23 22.24 13.51
CA ASN A 694 -10.56 22.90 12.39
C ASN A 694 -11.13 24.30 12.14
N LEU A 695 -10.36 25.32 12.52
CA LEU A 695 -10.70 26.73 12.35
C LEU A 695 -9.92 27.30 11.16
N LYS A 696 -10.59 27.44 10.00
CA LYS A 696 -9.97 27.89 8.75
C LYS A 696 -10.12 29.41 8.57
N TYR A 697 -9.03 30.10 8.20
CA TYR A 697 -8.99 31.52 7.80
C TYR A 697 -9.53 32.54 8.80
N MET A 698 -9.07 32.45 10.06
CA MET A 698 -9.24 33.52 11.04
C MET A 698 -8.60 34.81 10.50
N ASN A 699 -9.34 35.92 10.44
CA ASN A 699 -8.82 37.18 9.88
C ASN A 699 -7.81 37.89 10.81
N ARG A 700 -7.98 37.82 12.14
CA ARG A 700 -7.04 38.34 13.15
C ARG A 700 -7.43 37.79 14.53
N ILE A 701 -6.45 37.50 15.37
CA ILE A 701 -6.65 37.26 16.80
C ILE A 701 -6.08 38.49 17.51
N GLY A 702 -6.82 39.60 17.54
CA GLY A 702 -6.31 40.88 18.05
C GLY A 702 -6.23 40.94 19.58
N GLY A 703 -5.12 41.45 20.10
CA GLY A 703 -4.98 42.05 21.42
C GLY A 703 -5.11 43.58 21.36
N GLU A 704 -5.70 44.14 22.42
CA GLU A 704 -5.89 45.55 22.76
C GLU A 704 -6.87 46.41 21.94
N GLU A 705 -8.12 46.47 22.44
CA GLU A 705 -8.82 47.71 22.82
C GLU A 705 -10.13 47.34 23.53
N PHE A 706 -10.28 47.73 24.81
CA PHE A 706 -11.50 48.15 25.51
C PHE A 706 -11.19 48.21 27.02
N ALA A 707 -10.84 49.40 27.48
CA ALA A 707 -10.90 49.76 28.89
C ALA A 707 -12.37 49.95 29.32
N CYS A 708 -12.64 49.74 30.63
CA CYS A 708 -13.89 50.02 31.39
C CYS A 708 -14.93 48.88 31.38
N LEU A 709 -15.58 48.42 32.47
CA LEU A 709 -15.69 48.80 33.89
C LEU A 709 -16.05 47.51 34.66
N GLY A 710 -15.36 47.21 35.77
CA GLY A 710 -15.81 46.17 36.73
C GLY A 710 -15.05 44.83 36.69
N GLY A 711 -13.77 44.83 37.05
CA GLY A 711 -13.14 43.75 37.82
C GLY A 711 -12.90 42.37 37.19
N GLN A 712 -13.41 42.03 36.00
CA GLN A 712 -13.03 40.78 35.30
C GLN A 712 -12.55 41.08 33.87
N ARG A 713 -11.32 40.64 33.56
CA ARG A 713 -10.63 40.85 32.29
C ARG A 713 -11.09 39.81 31.27
N PHE A 714 -11.80 40.22 30.22
CA PHE A 714 -11.92 39.42 28.99
C PHE A 714 -11.01 40.05 27.94
N GLY A 715 -9.82 39.45 27.73
CA GLY A 715 -8.95 39.80 26.62
C GLY A 715 -9.58 39.41 25.27
N GLY A 716 -9.08 39.96 24.17
CA GLY A 716 -9.62 39.73 22.82
C GLY A 716 -9.78 38.25 22.41
N GLY A 717 -10.32 37.99 21.21
CA GLY A 717 -10.77 36.65 20.78
C GLY A 717 -9.75 35.51 20.95
N GLY A 718 -8.45 35.78 21.00
CA GLY A 718 -7.42 34.76 21.28
C GLY A 718 -7.29 34.36 22.72
N ALA A 719 -7.40 35.32 23.64
CA ALA A 719 -7.42 35.03 25.07
C ALA A 719 -8.64 34.17 25.40
N ALA A 720 -9.79 34.48 24.80
CA ALA A 720 -10.99 33.67 24.94
C ALA A 720 -10.78 32.26 24.38
N LEU A 721 -10.26 32.09 23.15
CA LEU A 721 -10.00 30.75 22.61
C LEU A 721 -9.00 29.96 23.46
N ALA A 722 -7.98 30.62 24.01
CA ALA A 722 -7.02 30.03 24.93
C ALA A 722 -7.69 29.61 26.26
N GLU A 723 -8.62 30.39 26.81
CA GLU A 723 -9.45 29.97 27.95
C GLU A 723 -10.34 28.78 27.60
N GLY A 724 -10.95 28.81 26.42
CA GLY A 724 -11.75 27.73 25.85
C GLY A 724 -11.01 26.39 25.84
N VAL A 725 -9.75 26.42 25.41
CA VAL A 725 -8.82 25.28 25.42
C VAL A 725 -8.35 24.92 26.82
N ARG A 726 -8.12 25.90 27.70
CA ARG A 726 -7.68 25.67 29.09
C ARG A 726 -8.75 24.96 29.93
N GLY A 727 -10.03 25.13 29.61
CA GLY A 727 -11.13 24.42 30.26
C GLY A 727 -11.03 22.90 30.10
N GLU A 728 -11.48 22.14 31.10
CA GLU A 728 -11.45 20.65 31.09
C GLU A 728 -12.42 20.01 30.06
N GLY A 729 -13.01 20.80 29.16
CA GLY A 729 -14.01 20.35 28.18
C GLY A 729 -13.46 19.59 26.97
N LEU A 730 -12.18 19.80 26.59
CA LEU A 730 -11.57 19.25 25.37
C LEU A 730 -10.64 18.06 25.62
N THR A 731 -10.97 17.21 26.58
CA THR A 731 -10.12 16.06 26.98
C THR A 731 -9.96 14.98 25.90
N THR A 732 -10.86 14.92 24.92
CA THR A 732 -10.86 13.96 23.81
C THR A 732 -10.25 14.51 22.51
N LEU A 733 -9.84 15.79 22.48
CA LEU A 733 -9.33 16.42 21.26
C LEU A 733 -8.02 15.77 20.80
N GLU A 734 -8.04 15.13 19.64
CA GLU A 734 -6.90 14.45 19.01
C GLU A 734 -6.24 15.31 17.92
N SER A 735 -7.00 16.16 17.23
CA SER A 735 -6.49 17.00 16.15
C SER A 735 -7.01 18.42 16.26
N PHE A 736 -6.11 19.38 16.34
CA PHE A 736 -6.43 20.81 16.34
C PHE A 736 -5.75 21.53 15.19
N ARG A 737 -6.54 22.19 14.35
CA ARG A 737 -6.05 22.98 13.22
C ARG A 737 -6.56 24.41 13.29
N VAL A 738 -5.65 25.37 13.17
CA VAL A 738 -5.96 26.80 13.09
C VAL A 738 -5.17 27.42 11.94
N TYR A 739 -5.86 28.09 11.03
CA TYR A 739 -5.25 28.87 9.95
C TYR A 739 -5.66 30.33 10.10
N ILE A 740 -4.69 31.23 10.25
CA ILE A 740 -4.85 32.67 10.41
C ILE A 740 -4.32 33.35 9.14
N LYS A 741 -5.16 34.17 8.49
CA LYS A 741 -4.89 34.72 7.15
C LYS A 741 -4.07 36.01 7.17
N ARG A 742 -4.35 36.93 8.10
CA ARG A 742 -3.63 38.21 8.20
C ARG A 742 -2.64 38.17 9.34
N GLU A 743 -1.74 39.15 9.33
CA GLU A 743 -0.83 39.41 10.43
C GLU A 743 -1.61 39.61 11.74
N THR A 744 -1.26 38.80 12.75
CA THR A 744 -1.89 38.79 14.06
C THR A 744 -0.92 39.31 15.12
N ASP A 745 -1.48 39.75 16.23
CA ASP A 745 -0.71 40.03 17.44
C ASP A 745 -0.16 38.70 17.99
N GLY A 746 1.15 38.65 18.24
CA GLY A 746 1.85 37.47 18.75
C GLY A 746 1.38 37.10 20.17
N GLY A 747 0.98 38.08 20.98
CA GLY A 747 0.53 37.84 22.36
C GLY A 747 -0.70 36.91 22.45
N ALA A 748 -1.63 37.00 21.51
CA ALA A 748 -2.84 36.17 21.53
C ALA A 748 -2.55 34.71 21.15
N LEU A 749 -1.61 34.48 20.22
CA LEU A 749 -1.12 33.14 19.92
C LEU A 749 -0.25 32.58 21.03
N ALA A 750 0.51 33.44 21.73
CA ALA A 750 1.28 33.03 22.88
C ALA A 750 0.37 32.42 23.97
N GLN A 751 -0.77 33.07 24.24
CA GLN A 751 -1.77 32.53 25.17
C GLN A 751 -2.36 31.19 24.72
N LEU A 752 -2.63 31.02 23.42
CA LEU A 752 -3.09 29.74 22.86
C LEU A 752 -2.04 28.64 23.03
N GLY A 753 -0.77 28.96 22.74
CA GLY A 753 0.37 28.07 22.93
C GLY A 753 0.49 27.60 24.38
N LEU A 754 0.43 28.54 25.32
CA LEU A 754 0.44 28.27 26.76
C LEU A 754 -0.74 27.39 27.19
N ALA A 755 -1.95 27.69 26.71
CA ALA A 755 -3.15 26.92 27.05
C ALA A 755 -3.06 25.45 26.60
N LEU A 756 -2.47 25.19 25.43
CA LEU A 756 -2.21 23.83 24.95
C LEU A 756 -1.25 23.06 25.87
N GLY A 757 -0.28 23.75 26.48
CA GLY A 757 0.73 23.17 27.37
C GLY A 757 0.25 22.89 28.80
N VAL A 758 -0.61 23.75 29.36
CA VAL A 758 -0.89 23.76 30.80
C VAL A 758 -1.95 22.74 31.25
N ALA A 759 -2.90 22.30 30.40
CA ALA A 759 -3.81 21.17 30.72
C ALA A 759 -4.86 20.87 29.64
N GLY A 760 -5.02 21.70 28.60
CA GLY A 760 -6.25 21.72 27.82
C GLY A 760 -6.58 20.45 27.03
N CYS A 761 -5.58 19.81 26.43
CA CYS A 761 -5.80 18.74 25.45
C CYS A 761 -4.82 17.56 25.64
N PRO A 762 -4.99 16.71 26.67
CA PRO A 762 -4.05 15.63 27.01
C PRO A 762 -3.95 14.52 25.93
N ARG A 763 -4.98 14.39 25.08
CA ARG A 763 -5.03 13.42 23.98
C ARG A 763 -4.60 13.99 22.63
N LEU A 764 -4.14 15.24 22.58
CA LEU A 764 -3.76 15.88 21.32
C LEU A 764 -2.65 15.09 20.63
N LEU A 765 -2.97 14.55 19.45
CA LEU A 765 -2.04 13.81 18.59
C LEU A 765 -1.47 14.72 17.52
N LYS A 766 -2.28 15.65 16.98
CA LYS A 766 -1.94 16.48 15.82
C LYS A 766 -2.24 17.96 16.07
N LEU A 767 -1.27 18.83 15.81
CA LEU A 767 -1.42 20.28 15.87
C LEU A 767 -0.97 20.88 14.54
N SER A 768 -1.84 21.67 13.92
CA SER A 768 -1.57 22.34 12.65
C SER A 768 -1.89 23.82 12.79
N LEU A 769 -0.86 24.65 12.83
CA LEU A 769 -1.01 26.09 13.01
C LEU A 769 -0.40 26.81 11.80
N THR A 770 -1.16 27.73 11.21
CA THR A 770 -0.69 28.62 10.15
C THR A 770 -0.98 30.07 10.52
N TRP A 771 0.02 30.94 10.54
CA TRP A 771 -0.18 32.36 10.86
C TRP A 771 0.92 33.28 10.35
N SER A 772 0.70 34.58 10.47
CA SER A 772 1.73 35.61 10.29
C SER A 772 1.73 36.55 11.49
N GLU A 773 2.89 36.99 11.95
CA GLU A 773 3.05 37.92 13.07
C GLU A 773 4.20 38.91 12.81
N SER A 774 4.19 40.06 13.47
CA SER A 774 5.22 41.12 13.28
C SER A 774 6.52 40.84 14.02
N GLY A 775 6.50 39.98 15.05
CA GLY A 775 7.64 39.58 15.89
C GLY A 775 7.79 38.06 15.97
N ASP A 776 8.03 37.52 17.17
CA ASP A 776 8.07 36.08 17.43
C ASP A 776 7.49 35.69 18.80
N GLU A 777 6.65 36.54 19.38
CA GLU A 777 5.98 36.32 20.67
C GLU A 777 5.01 35.13 20.62
N GLY A 778 4.30 34.94 19.50
CA GLY A 778 3.40 33.81 19.30
C GLY A 778 4.17 32.49 19.25
N VAL A 779 5.32 32.48 18.57
CA VAL A 779 6.26 31.35 18.57
C VAL A 779 6.79 31.08 19.99
N ALA A 780 7.14 32.12 20.74
CA ALA A 780 7.65 32.01 22.09
C ALA A 780 6.63 31.36 23.04
N GLY A 781 5.36 31.78 23.03
CA GLY A 781 4.34 31.17 23.89
C GLY A 781 3.96 29.75 23.47
N LEU A 782 4.05 29.41 22.18
CA LEU A 782 3.95 28.00 21.75
C LEU A 782 5.13 27.17 22.27
N ALA A 783 6.35 27.71 22.22
CA ALA A 783 7.54 27.05 22.74
C ALA A 783 7.45 26.81 24.26
N GLU A 784 6.94 27.79 25.00
CA GLU A 784 6.69 27.68 26.44
C GLU A 784 5.64 26.60 26.73
N GLY A 785 4.52 26.58 26.01
CA GLY A 785 3.50 25.54 26.13
C GLY A 785 4.02 24.13 25.85
N LEU A 786 4.82 23.95 24.79
CA LEU A 786 5.48 22.66 24.51
C LEU A 786 6.48 22.27 25.62
N SER A 787 7.08 23.26 26.27
CA SER A 787 8.04 23.09 27.36
C SER A 787 7.41 22.74 28.71
N GLU A 788 6.07 22.72 28.84
CA GLU A 788 5.38 22.21 30.03
C GLU A 788 5.42 20.68 30.13
N GLY A 789 5.63 19.99 29.00
CA GLY A 789 5.79 18.53 28.95
C GLY A 789 4.53 17.70 29.24
N ARG A 790 3.35 18.32 29.22
CA ARG A 790 2.06 17.63 29.46
C ARG A 790 1.46 16.98 28.21
N LEU A 791 1.97 17.31 27.02
CA LEU A 791 1.53 16.78 25.73
C LEU A 791 2.17 15.41 25.41
N THR A 792 1.94 14.42 26.27
CA THR A 792 2.63 13.12 26.21
C THR A 792 2.25 12.26 25.01
N SER A 793 1.08 12.46 24.42
CA SER A 793 0.55 11.68 23.29
C SER A 793 0.80 12.34 21.93
N PHE A 794 1.41 13.52 21.91
CA PHE A 794 1.56 14.38 20.75
C PHE A 794 2.53 13.80 19.71
N GLN A 795 2.06 13.61 18.47
CA GLN A 795 2.76 12.88 17.41
C GLN A 795 3.11 13.75 16.20
N ASP A 796 2.19 14.59 15.74
CA ASP A 796 2.34 15.34 14.48
C ASP A 796 2.23 16.85 14.71
N LEU A 797 3.29 17.58 14.37
CA LEU A 797 3.33 19.04 14.42
C LEU A 797 3.52 19.61 13.01
N TYR A 798 2.54 20.38 12.56
CA TYR A 798 2.62 21.18 11.33
C TYR A 798 2.59 22.66 11.69
N LEU A 799 3.65 23.38 11.37
CA LEU A 799 3.74 24.83 11.58
C LEU A 799 3.98 25.52 10.24
N ASP A 800 3.12 26.47 9.89
CA ASP A 800 3.29 27.34 8.73
C ASP A 800 3.29 28.82 9.17
N MET A 801 4.46 29.37 9.46
CA MET A 801 4.57 30.69 10.11
C MET A 801 5.39 31.69 9.30
N LYS A 802 4.91 32.94 9.28
CA LYS A 802 5.63 34.11 8.73
C LYS A 802 5.81 35.16 9.82
N CYS A 803 7.04 35.32 10.29
CA CYS A 803 7.36 36.19 11.42
C CYS A 803 8.20 37.39 10.93
N GLY A 804 7.79 38.61 11.29
CA GLY A 804 8.55 39.84 11.08
C GLY A 804 9.66 40.05 12.12
N GLY A 805 10.42 41.14 11.97
CA GLY A 805 11.43 41.57 12.95
C GLY A 805 12.80 40.88 12.86
N GLU A 806 13.83 41.56 13.40
CA GLU A 806 15.22 41.06 13.46
C GLU A 806 15.47 40.12 14.66
N GLY A 807 14.59 40.11 15.65
CA GLY A 807 14.65 39.23 16.82
C GLY A 807 14.28 37.77 16.48
N GLY A 808 14.86 36.82 17.21
CA GLY A 808 14.65 35.39 17.00
C GLY A 808 14.62 34.54 18.28
N ASP A 809 14.37 35.18 19.42
CA ASP A 809 14.38 34.50 20.72
C ASP A 809 13.24 33.49 20.86
N GLY A 810 12.04 33.80 20.37
CA GLY A 810 10.90 32.86 20.31
C GLY A 810 11.17 31.68 19.37
N ARG A 811 11.79 31.94 18.22
CA ARG A 811 12.19 30.89 17.26
C ARG A 811 13.26 29.97 17.85
N ARG A 812 14.20 30.54 18.61
CA ARG A 812 15.21 29.77 19.36
C ARG A 812 14.57 28.95 20.47
N ALA A 813 13.67 29.54 21.25
CA ALA A 813 12.93 28.85 22.29
C ALA A 813 12.14 27.65 21.73
N LEU A 814 11.55 27.77 20.53
CA LEU A 814 10.86 26.65 19.88
C LEU A 814 11.81 25.49 19.56
N GLY A 815 13.01 25.80 19.05
CA GLY A 815 14.07 24.80 18.84
C GLY A 815 14.48 24.12 20.14
N GLU A 816 14.68 24.88 21.22
CA GLU A 816 15.02 24.34 22.55
C GLU A 816 13.88 23.45 23.08
N ALA A 817 12.63 23.89 22.97
CA ALA A 817 11.45 23.16 23.43
C ALA A 817 11.30 21.79 22.73
N LEU A 818 11.39 21.76 21.40
CA LEU A 818 11.27 20.52 20.61
C LEU A 818 12.42 19.54 20.86
N SER A 819 13.61 20.04 21.17
CA SER A 819 14.80 19.22 21.46
C SER A 819 15.00 18.91 22.95
N SER A 820 14.13 19.42 23.83
CA SER A 820 14.22 19.21 25.29
C SER A 820 13.79 17.82 25.75
N GLY A 821 13.17 17.02 24.88
CA GLY A 821 12.61 15.70 25.23
C GLY A 821 11.26 15.76 25.95
N LYS A 822 10.68 16.94 26.12
CA LYS A 822 9.38 17.14 26.79
C LYS A 822 8.15 16.77 25.94
N VAL A 823 8.34 16.52 24.66
CA VAL A 823 7.32 15.97 23.74
C VAL A 823 7.74 14.58 23.24
N PRO A 824 7.74 13.55 24.10
CA PRO A 824 8.43 12.28 23.84
C PRO A 824 7.81 11.42 22.73
N SER A 825 6.54 11.65 22.39
CA SER A 825 5.81 10.89 21.37
C SER A 825 5.89 11.49 19.97
N LEU A 826 6.59 12.62 19.79
CA LEU A 826 6.66 13.30 18.50
C LEU A 826 7.23 12.35 17.43
N ARG A 827 6.53 12.23 16.30
CA ARG A 827 6.89 11.36 15.17
C ARG A 827 7.05 12.14 13.88
N SER A 828 6.33 13.24 13.71
CA SER A 828 6.38 14.06 12.50
C SER A 828 6.47 15.53 12.84
N LEU A 829 7.48 16.20 12.30
CA LEU A 829 7.63 17.64 12.36
C LEU A 829 7.68 18.18 10.93
N ASN A 830 6.70 19.00 10.56
CA ASN A 830 6.64 19.67 9.27
C ASN A 830 6.60 21.18 9.48
N MET A 831 7.57 21.89 8.90
CA MET A 831 7.69 23.34 9.06
C MET A 831 7.67 24.07 7.73
N GLY A 832 6.51 24.59 7.32
CA GLY A 832 6.43 25.62 6.29
C GLY A 832 6.89 26.95 6.88
N MET A 833 8.01 27.52 6.45
CA MET A 833 8.30 28.91 6.81
C MET A 833 8.88 29.63 5.61
N GLU A 834 8.64 30.94 5.52
CA GLU A 834 9.53 31.83 4.78
C GLU A 834 10.83 31.97 5.61
N TRP A 835 11.74 31.01 5.43
CA TRP A 835 12.98 30.89 6.19
C TRP A 835 14.01 31.95 5.78
N ASN A 836 13.82 33.21 6.17
CA ASN A 836 14.92 34.19 6.17
C ASN A 836 15.87 33.89 7.35
N ASN A 837 16.23 34.89 8.16
CA ASN A 837 17.06 34.71 9.36
C ASN A 837 16.44 33.76 10.42
N SER A 838 15.16 33.40 10.28
CA SER A 838 14.41 32.50 11.17
C SER A 838 15.02 31.11 11.36
N LEU A 839 15.64 30.56 10.30
CA LEU A 839 16.18 29.19 10.34
C LEU A 839 17.41 29.09 11.23
N GLN A 840 18.24 30.14 11.24
CA GLN A 840 19.42 30.20 12.08
C GLN A 840 19.04 30.07 13.55
N PHE A 841 18.12 30.91 14.03
CA PHE A 841 17.70 30.92 15.43
C PHE A 841 17.05 29.60 15.85
N PHE A 842 16.23 29.00 14.99
CA PHE A 842 15.63 27.70 15.25
C PHE A 842 16.70 26.59 15.38
N CYS A 843 17.67 26.56 14.46
CA CYS A 843 18.80 25.61 14.53
C CYS A 843 19.69 25.85 15.76
N GLU A 844 19.96 27.09 16.15
CA GLU A 844 20.65 27.42 17.41
C GLU A 844 19.93 26.85 18.63
N GLY A 845 18.59 26.93 18.65
CA GLY A 845 17.79 26.37 19.75
C GLY A 845 17.87 24.84 19.81
N LEU A 846 17.75 24.18 18.67
CA LEU A 846 17.93 22.73 18.58
C LEU A 846 19.35 22.28 18.99
N LEU A 847 20.37 23.08 18.68
CA LEU A 847 21.77 22.84 19.08
C LEU A 847 21.96 22.93 20.59
N ARG A 848 21.25 23.84 21.27
CA ARG A 848 21.26 23.98 22.73
C ARG A 848 20.55 22.83 23.44
N GLY A 849 19.58 22.19 22.80
CA GLY A 849 18.94 20.98 23.32
C GLY A 849 19.58 19.66 22.84
N GLY A 850 18.81 18.57 22.98
CA GLY A 850 19.24 17.19 22.71
C GLY A 850 19.23 16.78 21.23
N GLY A 851 18.79 17.66 20.32
CA GLY A 851 18.57 17.34 18.90
C GLY A 851 17.27 16.56 18.62
N LEU A 852 16.93 16.42 17.34
CA LEU A 852 15.81 15.65 16.79
C LEU A 852 16.34 14.42 16.04
N GLY A 853 16.47 13.31 16.77
CA GLY A 853 16.82 12.00 16.21
C GLY A 853 15.61 11.08 16.01
N PRO A 854 15.78 9.91 15.35
CA PRO A 854 14.72 8.91 15.24
C PRO A 854 14.12 8.55 16.61
N PRO A 855 12.78 8.44 16.74
CA PRO A 855 11.82 8.19 15.66
C PRO A 855 11.20 9.42 14.99
N VAL A 856 11.62 10.65 15.32
CA VAL A 856 11.04 11.88 14.74
C VAL A 856 11.43 12.01 13.27
N GLU A 857 10.44 12.04 12.39
CA GLU A 857 10.57 12.35 10.97
C GLU A 857 10.46 13.86 10.79
N VAL A 858 11.55 14.46 10.33
CA VAL A 858 11.64 15.91 10.17
C VAL A 858 11.56 16.24 8.69
N HIS A 859 10.59 17.06 8.32
CA HIS A 859 10.41 17.64 6.99
C HIS A 859 10.59 19.16 7.10
N ILE A 860 11.72 19.66 6.58
CA ILE A 860 12.00 21.09 6.54
C ILE A 860 12.02 21.54 5.09
N PRO A 861 10.92 22.12 4.58
CA PRO A 861 10.98 22.89 3.35
C PRO A 861 11.70 24.22 3.61
N CYS A 862 13.04 24.28 3.46
CA CYS A 862 13.77 25.55 3.55
C CYS A 862 13.64 26.33 2.22
N PHE A 863 13.04 27.52 2.28
CA PHE A 863 12.94 28.46 1.16
C PHE A 863 13.84 29.70 1.32
N GLY A 864 14.93 29.60 2.10
CA GLY A 864 15.91 30.67 2.21
C GLY A 864 17.34 30.19 2.41
N PRO A 865 18.29 31.14 2.61
CA PRO A 865 19.71 30.88 2.44
C PRO A 865 20.22 29.84 3.46
N PRO A 866 21.17 28.98 3.05
CA PRO A 866 21.78 27.99 3.92
C PRO A 866 22.51 28.67 5.09
N SER A 867 22.19 28.27 6.33
CA SER A 867 22.78 28.84 7.54
C SER A 867 23.90 27.95 8.10
N ASN A 868 24.92 28.57 8.71
CA ASN A 868 26.00 27.83 9.39
C ASN A 868 25.45 26.95 10.53
N ALA A 869 24.43 27.42 11.24
CA ALA A 869 23.76 26.67 12.30
C ALA A 869 23.07 25.39 11.77
N LEU A 870 22.50 25.43 10.56
CA LEU A 870 21.95 24.24 9.91
C LEU A 870 23.04 23.23 9.52
N ALA A 871 24.18 23.71 9.01
CA ALA A 871 25.32 22.84 8.74
C ALA A 871 25.86 22.20 10.04
N GLU A 872 25.94 22.97 11.13
CA GLU A 872 26.43 22.50 12.43
C GLU A 872 25.50 21.46 13.08
N ILE A 873 24.17 21.67 13.07
CA ILE A 873 23.23 20.70 13.64
C ILE A 873 23.21 19.38 12.87
N ILE A 874 23.34 19.45 11.54
CA ILE A 874 23.48 18.25 10.71
C ILE A 874 24.81 17.57 11.04
N ARG A 875 25.92 18.32 11.05
CA ARG A 875 27.27 17.77 11.30
C ARG A 875 27.36 17.04 12.63
N THR A 876 26.73 17.59 13.67
CA THR A 876 26.71 17.03 15.05
C THR A 876 25.73 15.87 15.24
N GLY A 877 25.03 15.40 14.19
CA GLY A 877 24.10 14.27 14.27
C GLY A 877 22.79 14.56 15.00
N LYS A 878 22.61 15.80 15.46
CA LYS A 878 21.44 16.28 16.19
C LYS A 878 20.20 16.46 15.30
N LEU A 879 20.28 16.19 14.00
CA LEU A 879 19.14 16.19 13.06
C LEU A 879 19.04 14.87 12.26
N SER A 880 19.40 13.75 12.88
CA SER A 880 19.45 12.44 12.22
C SER A 880 18.08 11.88 11.77
N GLY A 881 16.97 12.50 12.19
CA GLY A 881 15.59 12.18 11.77
C GLY A 881 15.12 12.82 10.46
N LEU A 882 15.97 13.60 9.78
CA LEU A 882 15.61 14.33 8.56
C LEU A 882 15.26 13.39 7.39
N ARG A 883 14.07 13.58 6.78
CA ARG A 883 13.61 12.80 5.60
C ARG A 883 13.60 13.60 4.31
N THR A 884 13.17 14.86 4.38
CA THR A 884 13.13 15.78 3.24
C THR A 884 13.81 17.08 3.61
N LEU A 885 14.77 17.49 2.78
CA LEU A 885 15.43 18.78 2.87
C LEU A 885 15.19 19.55 1.56
N SER A 886 14.47 20.66 1.63
CA SER A 886 14.42 21.63 0.52
C SER A 886 15.35 22.79 0.83
N LEU A 887 16.10 23.29 -0.15
CA LEU A 887 17.00 24.44 -0.02
C LEU A 887 16.76 25.43 -1.17
N SER A 888 16.96 26.73 -0.94
CA SER A 888 17.12 27.72 -2.01
C SER A 888 18.59 28.00 -2.25
N ALA A 889 19.05 27.92 -3.50
CA ALA A 889 20.44 28.23 -3.84
C ALA A 889 20.72 29.73 -3.58
N SER A 890 21.80 30.00 -2.84
CA SER A 890 22.29 31.33 -2.53
C SER A 890 23.79 31.41 -2.87
N ARG A 891 24.45 32.54 -2.60
CA ARG A 891 25.90 32.69 -2.84
C ARG A 891 26.77 32.12 -1.71
N ASN A 892 26.23 31.80 -0.54
CA ASN A 892 27.00 31.53 0.67
C ASN A 892 26.40 30.37 1.49
N GLY A 893 27.16 29.27 1.70
CA GLY A 893 26.85 28.22 2.68
C GLY A 893 26.55 26.83 2.10
N GLU A 894 26.45 26.70 0.78
CA GLU A 894 26.11 25.46 0.06
C GLU A 894 27.16 24.37 0.27
N GLU A 895 28.45 24.74 0.24
CA GLU A 895 29.57 23.82 0.46
C GLU A 895 29.54 23.24 1.89
N ALA A 896 29.30 24.10 2.89
CA ALA A 896 29.26 23.71 4.30
C ALA A 896 28.09 22.76 4.61
N ILE A 897 26.92 22.97 3.99
CA ILE A 897 25.79 22.05 4.11
C ILE A 897 26.04 20.75 3.35
N GLY A 898 26.59 20.81 2.14
CA GLY A 898 26.95 19.61 1.37
C GLY A 898 27.89 18.70 2.15
N GLU A 899 28.93 19.29 2.77
CA GLU A 899 29.86 18.58 3.64
C GLU A 899 29.16 18.02 4.88
N ALA A 900 28.33 18.82 5.55
CA ALA A 900 27.60 18.39 6.74
C ALA A 900 26.69 17.18 6.47
N LEU A 901 25.97 17.16 5.34
CA LEU A 901 25.08 16.03 4.95
C LEU A 901 25.83 14.70 4.82
N THR A 902 27.11 14.77 4.47
CA THR A 902 27.98 13.60 4.29
C THR A 902 29.00 13.48 5.43
N HIS A 903 28.81 14.19 6.53
CA HIS A 903 29.67 14.05 7.71
C HIS A 903 29.38 12.72 8.44
N PRO A 904 30.39 12.00 8.96
CA PRO A 904 30.19 10.72 9.66
C PRO A 904 29.21 10.77 10.82
N GLU A 905 29.22 11.87 11.57
CA GLU A 905 28.36 12.07 12.74
C GLU A 905 26.93 12.48 12.36
N ALA A 906 26.66 12.89 11.12
CA ALA A 906 25.33 13.33 10.70
C ALA A 906 24.27 12.23 10.75
N ALA A 907 24.69 10.96 10.57
CA ALA A 907 23.86 9.76 10.74
C ALA A 907 22.50 9.78 9.99
N LEU A 908 22.44 10.44 8.83
CA LEU A 908 21.24 10.65 7.98
C LEU A 908 20.80 9.38 7.21
N LYS A 909 20.57 8.27 7.92
CA LYS A 909 20.21 6.97 7.32
C LYS A 909 18.83 6.92 6.69
N ARG A 910 17.97 7.93 6.93
CA ARG A 910 16.57 7.98 6.47
C ARG A 910 16.26 9.19 5.57
N LEU A 911 17.27 9.95 5.16
CA LEU A 911 17.09 11.06 4.23
C LEU A 911 16.73 10.51 2.85
N GLU A 912 15.52 10.82 2.36
CA GLU A 912 14.97 10.29 1.11
C GLU A 912 15.00 11.32 -0.02
N ASN A 913 14.77 12.58 0.32
CA ASN A 913 14.55 13.65 -0.66
C ASN A 913 15.43 14.86 -0.36
N ILE A 914 16.20 15.31 -1.35
CA ILE A 914 16.88 16.60 -1.35
C ILE A 914 16.34 17.40 -2.54
N ILE A 915 15.78 18.57 -2.28
CA ILE A 915 15.20 19.46 -3.29
C ILE A 915 15.96 20.78 -3.26
N ILE A 916 16.58 21.18 -4.37
CA ILE A 916 17.30 22.45 -4.49
C ILE A 916 16.55 23.34 -5.49
N THR A 917 16.06 24.47 -5.01
CA THR A 917 15.36 25.49 -5.82
C THR A 917 16.33 26.59 -6.22
N GLN A 918 16.45 26.88 -7.52
CA GLN A 918 17.37 27.91 -8.03
C GLN A 918 16.66 29.26 -8.26
N PRO A 919 17.28 30.39 -7.88
CA PRO A 919 16.88 31.71 -8.36
C PRO A 919 17.15 31.83 -9.87
N GLN A 920 16.44 32.71 -10.57
CA GLN A 920 16.38 32.81 -12.05
C GLN A 920 17.72 33.09 -12.76
N SER A 921 18.85 33.21 -12.05
CA SER A 921 20.17 33.34 -12.65
C SER A 921 20.75 31.97 -13.00
N ASN A 922 21.06 31.73 -14.28
CA ASN A 922 21.69 30.53 -14.86
C ASN A 922 23.11 30.19 -14.33
N ASN A 923 23.44 30.50 -13.08
CA ASN A 923 24.78 30.27 -12.53
C ASN A 923 24.82 28.89 -11.86
N TYR A 924 25.40 27.91 -12.55
CA TYR A 924 25.61 26.55 -12.03
C TYR A 924 26.71 26.47 -10.94
N SER A 925 27.32 27.61 -10.55
CA SER A 925 28.36 27.70 -9.52
C SER A 925 27.88 27.15 -8.17
N ASP A 926 26.68 27.51 -7.77
CA ASP A 926 26.19 27.25 -6.41
C ASP A 926 25.87 25.75 -6.25
N LEU A 927 25.35 25.14 -7.32
CA LEU A 927 25.19 23.69 -7.42
C LEU A 927 26.53 22.95 -7.37
N ALA A 928 27.53 23.45 -8.10
CA ALA A 928 28.87 22.85 -8.09
C ALA A 928 29.48 22.90 -6.68
N THR A 929 29.33 24.01 -5.95
CA THR A 929 29.81 24.15 -4.57
C THR A 929 29.08 23.22 -3.60
N PHE A 930 27.77 23.03 -3.74
CA PHE A 930 27.00 22.06 -2.95
C PHE A 930 27.47 20.63 -3.18
N LEU A 931 27.62 20.21 -4.45
CA LEU A 931 28.10 18.87 -4.81
C LEU A 931 29.55 18.66 -4.39
N GLN A 932 30.39 19.70 -4.46
CA GLN A 932 31.76 19.66 -3.95
C GLN A 932 31.79 19.45 -2.43
N GLY A 933 30.88 20.09 -1.69
CA GLY A 933 30.66 19.81 -0.27
C GLY A 933 30.31 18.35 -0.01
N ILE A 934 29.32 17.78 -0.74
CA ILE A 934 28.94 16.36 -0.62
C ILE A 934 30.12 15.43 -0.86
N CYS A 935 30.98 15.73 -1.84
CA CYS A 935 32.16 14.93 -2.14
C CYS A 935 33.26 15.01 -1.06
N ARG A 936 33.26 16.05 -0.22
CA ARG A 936 34.24 16.20 0.86
C ARG A 936 33.90 15.41 2.12
N GLY A 937 32.62 15.16 2.40
CA GLY A 937 32.25 14.33 3.53
C GLY A 937 32.53 12.86 3.27
N SER A 938 32.97 12.14 4.32
CA SER A 938 33.35 10.73 4.24
C SER A 938 32.21 9.73 4.53
N GLY A 939 30.99 10.24 4.71
CA GLY A 939 29.76 9.48 4.99
C GLY A 939 28.95 9.14 3.74
N CYS A 940 27.81 8.46 3.93
CA CYS A 940 26.91 8.06 2.84
C CYS A 940 25.43 8.31 3.18
N LEU A 941 24.61 8.49 2.14
CA LEU A 941 23.16 8.71 2.23
C LEU A 941 22.39 7.49 1.67
N PRO A 942 22.27 6.39 2.44
CA PRO A 942 21.83 5.10 1.92
C PRO A 942 20.34 5.04 1.53
N ALA A 943 19.52 5.96 2.04
CA ALA A 943 18.08 6.01 1.78
C ALA A 943 17.67 7.07 0.74
N LEU A 944 18.63 7.79 0.15
CA LEU A 944 18.34 8.87 -0.80
C LEU A 944 17.72 8.29 -2.07
N GLN A 945 16.49 8.69 -2.37
CA GLN A 945 15.73 8.26 -3.55
C GLN A 945 15.71 9.37 -4.60
N PHE A 946 15.51 10.62 -4.18
CA PHE A 946 15.33 11.75 -5.06
C PHE A 946 16.28 12.90 -4.70
N LEU A 947 17.07 13.31 -5.68
CA LEU A 947 17.82 14.56 -5.68
C LEU A 947 17.25 15.42 -6.81
N MET A 948 16.39 16.37 -6.46
CA MET A 948 15.62 17.17 -7.42
C MET A 948 16.16 18.60 -7.48
N PHE A 949 16.30 19.11 -8.70
CA PHE A 949 16.67 20.49 -8.97
C PHE A 949 15.51 21.19 -9.66
N LEU A 950 14.92 22.19 -9.00
CA LEU A 950 13.78 22.93 -9.51
C LEU A 950 14.24 24.33 -9.94
N SER A 951 14.14 24.62 -11.24
CA SER A 951 14.16 26.01 -11.71
C SER A 951 12.79 26.62 -11.47
N LYS A 952 12.72 27.84 -10.92
CA LYS A 952 11.44 28.58 -10.86
C LYS A 952 10.92 28.75 -12.30
N LEU A 953 9.86 28.03 -12.65
CA LEU A 953 9.06 28.35 -13.84
C LEU A 953 8.54 29.80 -13.72
N PRO A 954 8.45 30.57 -14.82
CA PRO A 954 7.94 31.93 -14.78
C PRO A 954 6.54 31.93 -14.16
N ALA A 955 6.28 32.87 -13.25
CA ALA A 955 4.92 33.15 -12.80
C ALA A 955 4.08 33.56 -14.03
N GLY A 956 3.27 32.62 -14.52
CA GLY A 956 2.44 32.83 -15.70
C GLY A 956 2.49 31.68 -16.70
N HIS A 957 2.15 30.45 -16.29
CA HIS A 957 1.53 29.47 -17.17
C HIS A 957 0.88 28.36 -16.32
N GLU A 958 -0.37 28.57 -15.93
CA GLU A 958 -1.27 27.47 -15.62
C GLU A 958 -1.57 26.72 -16.93
N GLY A 959 -1.32 25.41 -16.97
CA GLY A 959 -1.83 24.52 -18.01
C GLY A 959 -0.80 23.54 -18.58
N THR A 960 -0.73 22.34 -18.00
CA THR A 960 -1.02 21.07 -18.70
C THR A 960 -1.04 19.90 -17.71
#